data_AF-A0A1G3Q4W1-F1
#
_entry.id   AF-A0A1G3Q4W1-F1
#
_cell.length_a   1.000
_cell.length_b   1.000
_cell.length_c   1.000
_cell.angle_alpha   90.00
_cell.angle_beta   90.00
_cell.angle_gamma   90.00
#
_symmetry.space_group_name_H-M   'P 1'
#
loop_
_entity.id
_entity.type
_entity.pdbx_description
1 polymer ?
#
loop_
_entity_poly.entity_id
_entity_poly.type
_entity_poly.pdbx_seq_one_letter_code
_entity_poly.pdbx_strand_id
1 'polypeptide(L)'
;MKGLLISILIFFAFHPANAGTVADDFNSKQLDLNIWRQSASAGYRIDKGRLYLIPQDRDWETSMLISRQPFLLIREQDVKVSFDILLETIRTDENGDMSLIMGFTPNGEITSAEKAFNVVGLRVFLSAVRKISECSFRKKEMMGTNAKYRDNNLSNLKKLKDFGITGSNFSLKGELSVNAGVIKMKLSDPAYSAETETHLDEQFWKKGAYLFIQAANFRTGRGRVSIDNISIEYPGAYQTVSSGGKGKLSAFKPLDLRPFANMGFKDETADDKKGGWTDQGKNDLSYMPSGETVMQGIPFSIINPSENNGKSCIMLYSKNRDYFPKTTGPVSIDDFADSIIFLHSSAWAKRNEIAAHYSIHYENGCKTNLPVIVNEHIGDWWYGQLLSSSEASLFYRLKSDSSRSGAVFLYAWRWINPLPRKKIKSVTFFSGGGDTVVGIIAVTLVSDGVDEVARVNIENAFMTRIDDTRYSPPDKDKYPDRVICPAEKIINPNAVSTGDAGDSKGKAGILDQWKYIPDKYTEIVRSCGGITRFPHGGTIRIYFWPYTVKEWMPVLTAKGGRYGAIQDYIANHTDAAQYMRSYQEQLAFYKKHDLKLILLLNCHAIFNGKEFIYVKNLPEDEMKKKNPLIYGTFNIKALEQIVAANATLVDYVINGGFLDTVAYWELDNEPWTMKAEEYAYIAAAHIKMLKSKIPGAKIIVAAQGIKSYPPNLEGSSHYQWTKKVMLDLNKAGVAGYVDYFALHMYPFLSDSSEQWKNNLSEEWFIRDIYRNCDIISKLMDENGFGSVKIYASEIGVQSDEAIKGKSGNNDVLTGMRSALALAKAMMTFISHPRVDGITIHTFTHAGCVSRQENWPVSFSGCQTVFYQKEQKKIFTTPASDAIVLFNRFLKDSAKLIKYEQTALPGLQILAAEKNGIKRYFAVNSSSAAVKFPCAAVEKRVTLAADSLESTSLKYGSFLDQPQDLIKIEIKEGRDSLLPPFSINIIFL
;
A
#
# COMPACT_ATOMS: atom_id res chain seq x y z
N MET A 1 20.76 -43.71 51.69
CA MET A 1 21.20 -43.87 50.29
C MET A 1 20.47 -42.86 49.43
N LYS A 2 21.25 -41.99 48.78
CA LYS A 2 21.01 -41.10 47.61
C LYS A 2 19.57 -41.09 47.03
N GLY A 3 18.88 -40.00 46.75
CA GLY A 3 19.16 -38.56 46.77
C GLY A 3 18.04 -37.84 45.99
N LEU A 4 17.38 -36.89 46.67
CA LEU A 4 16.51 -35.76 46.26
C LEU A 4 15.78 -35.71 44.89
N LEU A 5 14.46 -35.47 44.95
CA LEU A 5 13.64 -34.95 43.84
C LEU A 5 12.36 -34.24 44.38
N ILE A 6 12.42 -32.92 44.60
CA ILE A 6 11.28 -32.00 44.80
C ILE A 6 11.73 -30.64 44.20
N SER A 7 11.30 -30.28 42.99
CA SER A 7 10.14 -29.44 42.62
C SER A 7 10.39 -27.92 42.59
N ILE A 8 10.14 -27.36 41.39
CA ILE A 8 9.50 -26.06 41.07
C ILE A 8 10.39 -24.79 40.96
N LEU A 9 10.33 -24.24 39.73
CA LEU A 9 10.56 -22.85 39.29
C LEU A 9 11.96 -22.22 39.49
N ILE A 10 12.61 -21.86 38.39
CA ILE A 10 13.09 -20.49 38.04
C ILE A 10 14.12 -20.59 36.89
N PHE A 11 13.81 -19.91 35.78
CA PHE A 11 14.70 -19.57 34.67
C PHE A 11 15.55 -18.35 35.04
N PHE A 12 16.85 -18.33 34.68
CA PHE A 12 17.73 -17.20 34.29
C PHE A 12 19.18 -17.26 34.84
N ALA A 13 20.10 -16.64 34.07
CA ALA A 13 21.49 -16.22 34.36
C ALA A 13 22.61 -17.26 34.11
N PHE A 14 23.49 -17.10 33.11
CA PHE A 14 24.63 -16.17 32.91
C PHE A 14 25.97 -16.67 33.50
N HIS A 15 27.03 -16.52 32.67
CA HIS A 15 28.50 -16.41 32.87
C HIS A 15 29.11 -16.48 34.30
N PRO A 16 30.40 -16.89 34.43
CA PRO A 16 31.53 -15.92 34.45
C PRO A 16 32.81 -16.40 33.73
N ALA A 17 33.58 -15.54 33.03
CA ALA A 17 34.60 -14.58 33.51
C ALA A 17 35.90 -15.30 33.95
N ASN A 18 37.17 -14.89 33.70
CA ASN A 18 37.90 -13.63 33.50
C ASN A 18 39.38 -14.06 33.25
N ALA A 19 40.43 -13.28 32.95
CA ALA A 19 40.74 -11.92 32.51
C ALA A 19 42.26 -11.93 32.23
N GLY A 20 42.74 -11.05 31.34
CA GLY A 20 44.17 -10.83 31.08
C GLY A 20 44.42 -9.64 30.12
N THR A 21 44.49 -8.43 30.71
CA THR A 21 45.22 -7.17 30.36
C THR A 21 45.65 -6.89 28.90
N VAL A 22 45.11 -5.89 28.18
CA VAL A 22 45.31 -4.39 28.18
C VAL A 22 46.32 -3.93 27.10
N ALA A 23 45.83 -3.02 26.22
CA ALA A 23 46.55 -2.07 25.33
C ALA A 23 47.45 -2.71 24.25
N ASP A 24 47.53 -2.29 23.00
CA ASP A 24 46.99 -1.21 22.18
C ASP A 24 47.16 -1.71 20.74
N ASP A 25 46.26 -1.37 19.82
CA ASP A 25 46.71 -0.61 18.65
C ASP A 25 45.55 -0.19 17.73
N PHE A 26 45.70 1.03 17.26
CA PHE A 26 44.98 1.69 16.19
C PHE A 26 44.93 0.81 14.91
N ASN A 27 43.90 1.04 14.08
CA ASN A 27 43.62 0.43 12.76
C ASN A 27 42.88 -0.91 12.76
N SER A 28 41.54 -0.89 12.74
CA SER A 28 40.81 -1.80 11.86
C SER A 28 39.45 -1.24 11.46
N LYS A 29 39.18 -1.38 10.16
CA LYS A 29 37.97 -1.02 9.44
C LYS A 29 36.75 -1.69 10.09
N GLN A 30 35.92 -0.94 10.81
CA GLN A 30 34.59 -1.40 11.22
C GLN A 30 33.60 -1.10 10.08
N LEU A 31 32.79 -2.10 9.71
CA LEU A 31 31.67 -1.94 8.78
C LEU A 31 30.66 -0.94 9.38
N ASP A 32 30.40 0.19 8.71
CA ASP A 32 29.42 1.19 9.18
C ASP A 32 27.99 0.67 8.98
N LEU A 33 27.47 -0.01 10.00
CA LEU A 33 26.14 -0.63 10.01
C LEU A 33 25.00 0.39 9.93
N ASN A 34 25.28 1.68 10.16
CA ASN A 34 24.27 2.75 10.05
C ASN A 34 23.76 2.94 8.62
N ILE A 35 24.51 2.44 7.64
CA ILE A 35 24.19 2.57 6.23
C ILE A 35 23.00 1.68 5.83
N TRP A 36 22.70 0.57 6.51
CA TRP A 36 21.74 -0.44 6.04
C TRP A 36 20.36 -0.42 6.75
N ARG A 37 19.27 -0.61 5.99
CA ARG A 37 17.89 -0.84 6.43
C ARG A 37 17.61 -2.34 6.42
N GLN A 38 16.92 -2.85 7.45
CA GLN A 38 16.28 -4.17 7.39
C GLN A 38 15.25 -4.18 6.24
N SER A 39 15.47 -5.01 5.21
CA SER A 39 14.48 -5.27 4.16
C SER A 39 13.50 -6.37 4.58
N ALA A 40 12.41 -6.54 3.83
CA ALA A 40 11.29 -7.43 4.16
C ALA A 40 11.60 -8.94 4.12
N SER A 41 12.77 -9.38 3.61
CA SER A 41 13.12 -10.80 3.55
C SER A 41 14.11 -11.21 4.65
N ALA A 42 13.73 -12.20 5.46
CA ALA A 42 14.49 -12.64 6.63
C ALA A 42 15.73 -13.46 6.22
N GLY A 43 16.86 -13.25 6.93
CA GLY A 43 18.04 -14.11 6.84
C GLY A 43 19.38 -13.35 6.71
N TYR A 44 19.76 -12.55 7.70
CA TYR A 44 21.11 -11.97 7.77
C TYR A 44 21.62 -12.00 9.21
N ARG A 45 22.93 -11.97 9.39
CA ARG A 45 23.59 -11.93 10.71
C ARG A 45 24.80 -11.03 10.62
N ILE A 46 25.15 -10.38 11.72
CA ILE A 46 26.43 -9.69 11.85
C ILE A 46 27.24 -10.41 12.93
N ASP A 47 28.48 -10.76 12.63
CA ASP A 47 29.36 -11.47 13.56
C ASP A 47 30.79 -10.96 13.35
N LYS A 48 31.43 -10.45 14.41
CA LYS A 48 32.79 -9.86 14.42
C LYS A 48 33.04 -8.81 13.31
N GLY A 49 32.10 -7.88 13.11
CA GLY A 49 32.24 -6.80 12.12
C GLY A 49 31.94 -7.19 10.68
N ARG A 50 31.57 -8.45 10.41
CA ARG A 50 31.21 -8.94 9.07
C ARG A 50 29.70 -9.08 8.90
N LEU A 51 29.19 -8.68 7.74
CA LEU A 51 27.79 -8.87 7.36
C LEU A 51 27.62 -10.21 6.66
N TYR A 52 26.79 -11.10 7.19
CA TYR A 52 26.42 -12.38 6.60
C TYR A 52 25.01 -12.29 6.00
N LEU A 53 24.88 -12.56 4.72
CA LEU A 53 23.59 -12.84 4.08
C LEU A 53 23.38 -14.36 4.03
N ILE A 54 22.25 -14.80 4.59
CA ILE A 54 21.89 -16.20 4.81
C ILE A 54 20.49 -16.44 4.24
N PRO A 55 20.35 -16.65 2.92
CA PRO A 55 19.06 -16.99 2.33
C PRO A 55 18.54 -18.31 2.93
N GLN A 56 17.23 -18.46 3.13
CA GLN A 56 16.71 -19.68 3.76
C GLN A 56 16.79 -20.89 2.82
N ASP A 57 16.57 -22.07 3.39
CA ASP A 57 16.71 -23.39 2.74
C ASP A 57 15.54 -23.70 1.76
N ARG A 58 15.19 -22.77 0.86
CA ARG A 58 14.16 -22.93 -0.18
C ARG A 58 14.55 -22.21 -1.47
N ASP A 59 14.18 -22.77 -2.61
CA ASP A 59 14.46 -22.18 -3.92
C ASP A 59 13.80 -20.79 -4.01
N TRP A 60 14.54 -19.82 -4.56
CA TRP A 60 14.09 -18.43 -4.80
C TRP A 60 13.92 -17.58 -3.54
N GLU A 61 14.29 -18.11 -2.36
CA GLU A 61 14.38 -17.27 -1.17
C GLU A 61 15.66 -16.42 -1.20
N THR A 62 15.48 -15.15 -0.86
CA THR A 62 16.51 -14.13 -0.98
C THR A 62 16.77 -13.45 0.36
N SER A 63 18.02 -13.24 0.71
CA SER A 63 18.40 -12.34 1.79
C SER A 63 18.86 -11.03 1.19
N MET A 64 18.21 -9.94 1.59
CA MET A 64 18.43 -8.64 0.99
C MET A 64 18.62 -7.56 2.04
N LEU A 65 19.59 -6.68 1.82
CA LEU A 65 19.75 -5.42 2.52
C LEU A 65 19.75 -4.29 1.52
N ILE A 66 19.14 -3.18 1.92
CA ILE A 66 19.15 -1.94 1.17
C ILE A 66 19.64 -0.85 2.11
N SER A 67 20.31 0.16 1.57
CA SER A 67 20.73 1.30 2.37
C SER A 67 19.52 2.00 3.01
N ARG A 68 19.74 2.51 4.21
CA ARG A 68 18.75 3.23 5.01
C ARG A 68 18.42 4.60 4.44
N GLN A 69 19.41 5.21 3.79
CA GLN A 69 19.29 6.50 3.13
C GLN A 69 19.72 6.35 1.67
N PRO A 70 19.10 7.09 0.74
CA PRO A 70 19.56 7.13 -0.63
C PRO A 70 20.90 7.89 -0.71
N PHE A 71 21.79 7.44 -1.59
CA PHE A 71 23.00 8.15 -2.00
C PHE A 71 22.70 9.05 -3.20
N LEU A 72 23.04 10.33 -3.14
CA LEU A 72 22.91 11.18 -4.31
C LEU A 72 24.07 10.94 -5.28
N LEU A 73 23.88 10.03 -6.23
CA LEU A 73 24.77 9.97 -7.38
C LEU A 73 24.56 11.31 -8.09
N ILE A 74 25.58 12.17 -8.25
CA ILE A 74 25.50 13.46 -8.98
C ILE A 74 26.34 13.36 -10.26
N ARG A 75 25.80 13.80 -11.40
CA ARG A 75 26.39 13.54 -12.72
C ARG A 75 27.83 14.03 -12.81
N GLU A 76 28.20 15.05 -12.06
CA GLU A 76 29.49 15.75 -12.13
C GLU A 76 30.43 15.46 -10.94
N GLN A 77 30.09 14.54 -10.02
CA GLN A 77 30.92 14.21 -8.85
C GLN A 77 31.27 12.72 -8.75
N ASP A 78 32.50 12.46 -8.28
CA ASP A 78 33.13 11.13 -8.20
C ASP A 78 32.72 10.28 -6.99
N VAL A 79 31.49 9.75 -6.93
CA VAL A 79 31.11 8.86 -5.81
C VAL A 79 31.82 7.52 -5.96
N LYS A 80 32.53 7.05 -4.93
CA LYS A 80 33.20 5.75 -4.90
C LYS A 80 32.73 4.88 -3.73
N VAL A 81 32.34 3.64 -4.00
CA VAL A 81 31.99 2.62 -3.01
C VAL A 81 32.94 1.44 -3.17
N SER A 82 33.73 1.12 -2.16
CA SER A 82 34.62 -0.04 -2.16
C SER A 82 34.11 -1.09 -1.16
N PHE A 83 34.30 -2.37 -1.44
CA PHE A 83 33.84 -3.46 -0.58
C PHE A 83 34.62 -4.74 -0.84
N ASP A 84 34.75 -5.59 0.18
CA ASP A 84 35.31 -6.93 0.05
C ASP A 84 34.18 -7.95 0.17
N ILE A 85 34.00 -8.80 -0.83
CA ILE A 85 33.09 -9.95 -0.79
C ILE A 85 33.91 -11.17 -0.38
N LEU A 86 33.51 -11.82 0.71
CA LEU A 86 34.05 -13.11 1.11
C LEU A 86 32.96 -14.17 0.97
N LEU A 87 33.21 -15.15 0.09
CA LEU A 87 32.25 -16.22 -0.16
C LEU A 87 32.69 -17.45 0.62
N GLU A 88 31.96 -17.76 1.70
CA GLU A 88 32.22 -18.91 2.58
C GLU A 88 31.22 -20.03 2.26
N THR A 89 31.65 -21.07 1.54
CA THR A 89 30.80 -22.24 1.29
C THR A 89 30.80 -23.16 2.51
N ILE A 90 29.62 -23.38 3.12
CA ILE A 90 29.54 -24.07 4.42
C ILE A 90 29.52 -25.60 4.32
N ARG A 91 29.20 -26.18 3.16
CA ARG A 91 29.40 -27.61 2.93
C ARG A 91 29.63 -27.94 1.46
N THR A 92 30.47 -28.96 1.27
CA THR A 92 30.83 -29.60 0.01
C THR A 92 29.88 -30.74 -0.37
N ASP A 93 28.70 -30.88 0.25
CA ASP A 93 27.65 -31.80 -0.22
C ASP A 93 26.90 -31.17 -1.42
N GLU A 94 27.63 -31.15 -2.54
CA GLU A 94 27.20 -31.21 -3.93
C GLU A 94 25.69 -30.99 -4.17
N ASN A 95 25.29 -29.80 -4.66
CA ASN A 95 24.16 -29.55 -5.60
C ASN A 95 23.60 -28.11 -5.60
N GLY A 96 24.14 -27.18 -4.81
CA GLY A 96 23.60 -25.82 -4.69
C GLY A 96 24.13 -24.77 -5.68
N ASP A 97 23.24 -23.95 -6.23
CA ASP A 97 23.58 -22.75 -7.02
C ASP A 97 23.17 -21.48 -6.24
N MET A 98 23.99 -20.43 -6.28
CA MET A 98 23.75 -19.15 -5.58
C MET A 98 23.97 -17.95 -6.51
N SER A 99 23.23 -16.86 -6.30
CA SER A 99 23.60 -15.54 -6.84
C SER A 99 23.72 -14.47 -5.77
N LEU A 100 24.74 -13.64 -5.91
CA LEU A 100 24.89 -12.36 -5.24
C LEU A 100 24.66 -11.23 -6.25
N ILE A 101 23.87 -10.22 -5.89
CA ILE A 101 23.68 -9.00 -6.67
C ILE A 101 23.94 -7.81 -5.76
N MET A 102 24.81 -6.89 -6.19
CA MET A 102 25.08 -5.63 -5.49
C MET A 102 25.01 -4.48 -6.48
N GLY A 103 24.33 -3.40 -6.12
CA GLY A 103 24.11 -2.30 -7.04
C GLY A 103 23.32 -1.15 -6.48
N PHE A 104 22.86 -0.28 -7.37
CA PHE A 104 22.05 0.89 -7.05
C PHE A 104 20.63 0.76 -7.57
N THR A 105 19.68 1.36 -6.85
CA THR A 105 18.30 1.55 -7.29
C THR A 105 17.75 2.87 -6.75
N PRO A 106 16.90 3.62 -7.48
CA PRO A 106 16.20 4.78 -6.92
C PRO A 106 15.02 4.39 -6.01
N ASN A 107 14.77 3.09 -5.79
CA ASN A 107 13.64 2.61 -5.00
C ASN A 107 14.09 2.04 -3.63
N GLY A 108 13.80 2.77 -2.55
CA GLY A 108 14.18 2.41 -1.17
C GLY A 108 13.33 1.36 -0.48
N GLU A 109 12.30 0.82 -1.15
CA GLU A 109 11.34 -0.16 -0.59
C GLU A 109 11.33 -1.49 -1.35
N ILE A 110 12.41 -1.81 -2.06
CA ILE A 110 12.47 -3.03 -2.85
C ILE A 110 12.60 -4.27 -1.96
N THR A 111 11.89 -5.34 -2.33
CA THR A 111 11.95 -6.64 -1.66
C THR A 111 12.79 -7.66 -2.44
N SER A 112 13.11 -7.37 -3.71
CA SER A 112 14.11 -8.07 -4.51
C SER A 112 14.55 -7.20 -5.70
N ALA A 113 15.81 -7.33 -6.12
CA ALA A 113 16.39 -6.70 -7.29
C ALA A 113 15.67 -7.10 -8.60
N GLU A 114 15.09 -8.31 -8.63
CA GLU A 114 14.30 -8.80 -9.76
C GLU A 114 12.96 -8.07 -9.90
N LYS A 115 12.33 -7.68 -8.79
CA LYS A 115 11.06 -6.93 -8.78
C LYS A 115 11.26 -5.41 -8.82
N ALA A 116 12.48 -4.95 -8.55
CA ALA A 116 12.82 -3.53 -8.54
C ALA A 116 12.86 -2.91 -9.94
N PHE A 117 12.44 -1.65 -10.03
CA PHE A 117 12.59 -0.81 -11.20
C PHE A 117 13.94 -0.08 -11.13
N ASN A 118 14.57 0.17 -12.29
CA ASN A 118 15.83 0.91 -12.36
C ASN A 118 16.89 0.32 -11.44
N VAL A 119 17.40 -0.86 -11.81
CA VAL A 119 18.47 -1.54 -11.09
C VAL A 119 19.72 -1.54 -11.94
N VAL A 120 20.84 -1.19 -11.35
CA VAL A 120 22.17 -1.31 -11.98
C VAL A 120 23.12 -1.94 -10.99
N GLY A 121 23.67 -3.11 -11.31
CA GLY A 121 24.34 -3.93 -10.31
C GLY A 121 25.25 -5.00 -10.91
N LEU A 122 26.28 -5.36 -10.15
CA LEU A 122 27.10 -6.54 -10.39
C LEU A 122 26.36 -7.78 -9.90
N ARG A 123 26.26 -8.80 -10.74
CA ARG A 123 25.80 -10.14 -10.34
C ARG A 123 26.95 -11.13 -10.40
N VAL A 124 27.24 -11.77 -9.27
CA VAL A 124 28.10 -12.94 -9.17
C VAL A 124 27.22 -14.16 -8.99
N PHE A 125 27.33 -15.13 -9.90
CA PHE A 125 26.61 -16.40 -9.83
C PHE A 125 27.62 -17.54 -9.63
N LEU A 126 27.32 -18.42 -8.69
CA LEU A 126 28.14 -19.57 -8.36
C LEU A 126 27.33 -20.82 -8.59
N SER A 127 27.86 -21.74 -9.40
CA SER A 127 27.26 -23.04 -9.60
C SER A 127 28.20 -24.14 -9.14
N ALA A 128 27.83 -24.79 -8.03
CA ALA A 128 28.55 -25.96 -7.54
C ALA A 128 28.43 -27.15 -8.50
N VAL A 129 27.26 -27.29 -9.15
CA VAL A 129 26.98 -28.36 -10.14
C VAL A 129 27.88 -28.24 -11.36
N ARG A 130 28.06 -27.02 -11.88
CA ARG A 130 28.84 -26.76 -13.09
C ARG A 130 30.32 -26.48 -12.80
N LYS A 131 30.70 -26.32 -11.52
CA LYS A 131 32.02 -25.84 -11.08
C LYS A 131 32.41 -24.52 -11.77
N ILE A 132 31.45 -23.63 -12.03
CA ILE A 132 31.67 -22.32 -12.65
C ILE A 132 31.28 -21.19 -11.72
N SER A 133 32.02 -20.09 -11.81
CA SER A 133 31.56 -18.78 -11.35
C SER A 133 31.32 -17.90 -12.58
N GLU A 134 30.15 -17.26 -12.64
CA GLU A 134 29.83 -16.29 -13.67
C GLU A 134 29.71 -14.91 -13.04
N CYS A 135 30.46 -13.95 -13.57
CA CYS A 135 30.31 -12.55 -13.19
C CYS A 135 29.67 -11.79 -14.35
N SER A 136 28.59 -11.05 -14.06
CA SER A 136 27.86 -10.32 -15.09
C SER A 136 27.42 -8.96 -14.57
N PHE A 137 27.57 -7.95 -15.40
CA PHE A 137 27.02 -6.64 -15.11
C PHE A 137 25.58 -6.58 -15.60
N ARG A 138 24.67 -6.24 -14.69
CA ARG A 138 23.24 -6.25 -14.91
C ARG A 138 22.70 -4.83 -14.86
N LYS A 139 21.85 -4.51 -15.83
CA LYS A 139 21.01 -3.32 -15.78
C LYS A 139 19.59 -3.71 -16.14
N LYS A 140 18.67 -3.16 -15.37
CA LYS A 140 17.24 -3.24 -15.57
C LYS A 140 16.71 -1.82 -15.51
N GLU A 141 16.62 -1.18 -16.67
CA GLU A 141 15.96 0.11 -16.79
C GLU A 141 14.44 -0.06 -16.62
N MET A 142 13.79 0.96 -16.08
CA MET A 142 12.34 1.13 -16.23
C MET A 142 12.07 1.28 -17.73
N MET A 143 11.03 0.60 -18.22
CA MET A 143 10.69 0.55 -19.64
C MET A 143 10.67 1.96 -20.29
N GLY A 144 11.73 2.27 -21.04
CA GLY A 144 11.64 3.16 -22.20
C GLY A 144 10.90 2.44 -23.33
N THR A 145 10.33 3.20 -24.26
CA THR A 145 9.34 2.84 -25.30
C THR A 145 9.71 1.73 -26.31
N ASN A 146 10.79 0.97 -26.12
CA ASN A 146 11.28 -0.04 -27.06
C ASN A 146 10.94 -1.48 -26.66
N ALA A 147 10.09 -2.14 -27.46
CA ALA A 147 9.53 -3.48 -27.21
C ALA A 147 10.55 -4.64 -27.19
N LYS A 148 11.83 -4.39 -27.52
CA LYS A 148 12.89 -5.42 -27.52
C LYS A 148 13.40 -5.80 -26.11
N TYR A 149 13.05 -5.05 -25.06
CA TYR A 149 13.57 -5.26 -23.69
C TYR A 149 12.51 -5.75 -22.69
N ARG A 150 11.44 -6.41 -23.19
CA ARG A 150 10.29 -6.98 -22.44
C ARG A 150 10.63 -8.14 -21.48
N ASP A 151 11.88 -8.28 -21.06
CA ASP A 151 12.26 -9.35 -20.13
C ASP A 151 12.15 -8.83 -18.69
N ASN A 152 11.28 -9.43 -17.87
CA ASN A 152 11.17 -9.12 -16.44
C ASN A 152 12.46 -9.44 -15.66
N ASN A 153 13.46 -10.00 -16.34
CA ASN A 153 14.74 -10.44 -15.82
C ASN A 153 15.78 -9.32 -15.88
N LEU A 154 16.66 -9.24 -14.89
CA LEU A 154 17.88 -8.42 -14.96
C LEU A 154 18.68 -8.83 -16.21
N SER A 155 18.72 -7.99 -17.24
CA SER A 155 19.41 -8.31 -18.49
C SER A 155 20.94 -8.23 -18.31
N ASN A 156 21.68 -9.13 -18.96
CA ASN A 156 23.14 -9.07 -19.03
C ASN A 156 23.53 -7.91 -19.95
N LEU A 157 24.10 -6.83 -19.42
CA LEU A 157 24.71 -5.80 -20.26
C LEU A 157 26.05 -6.27 -20.82
N LYS A 158 26.87 -6.89 -19.96
CA LYS A 158 28.20 -7.40 -20.31
C LYS A 158 28.55 -8.58 -19.40
N LYS A 159 28.82 -9.75 -19.99
CA LYS A 159 29.40 -10.87 -19.24
C LYS A 159 30.89 -10.56 -19.02
N LEU A 160 31.33 -10.64 -17.76
CA LEU A 160 32.75 -10.50 -17.41
C LEU A 160 33.42 -11.88 -17.54
N LYS A 161 34.76 -11.90 -17.56
CA LYS A 161 35.53 -13.14 -17.68
C LYS A 161 35.18 -14.09 -16.52
N ASP A 162 34.88 -15.35 -16.82
CA ASP A 162 34.65 -16.33 -15.76
C ASP A 162 35.97 -16.58 -15.00
N PHE A 163 35.91 -16.73 -13.68
CA PHE A 163 37.08 -17.04 -12.86
C PHE A 163 36.95 -18.44 -12.24
N GLY A 164 38.05 -19.18 -12.19
CA GLY A 164 38.06 -20.52 -11.61
C GLY A 164 37.90 -20.44 -10.09
N ILE A 165 37.03 -21.28 -9.52
CA ILE A 165 36.92 -21.43 -8.06
C ILE A 165 38.05 -22.35 -7.60
N THR A 166 39.07 -21.83 -6.93
CA THR A 166 40.13 -22.62 -6.29
C THR A 166 39.89 -22.72 -4.79
N GLY A 167 38.98 -23.60 -4.36
CA GLY A 167 38.73 -23.89 -2.95
C GLY A 167 37.35 -23.47 -2.43
N SER A 168 37.08 -23.74 -1.15
CA SER A 168 35.79 -23.50 -0.47
C SER A 168 35.56 -22.05 -0.03
N ASN A 169 36.61 -21.23 -0.01
CA ASN A 169 36.56 -19.81 0.34
C ASN A 169 37.33 -18.99 -0.70
N PHE A 170 36.75 -17.89 -1.17
CA PHE A 170 37.47 -16.93 -2.00
C PHE A 170 37.01 -15.49 -1.70
N SER A 171 37.92 -14.54 -1.91
CA SER A 171 37.71 -13.11 -1.67
C SER A 171 37.64 -12.36 -2.99
N LEU A 172 36.82 -11.33 -3.08
CA LEU A 172 36.77 -10.42 -4.21
C LEU A 172 36.66 -8.99 -3.70
N LYS A 173 37.53 -8.10 -4.18
CA LYS A 173 37.40 -6.65 -3.95
C LYS A 173 36.54 -6.04 -5.04
N GLY A 174 35.39 -5.50 -4.65
CA GLY A 174 34.53 -4.72 -5.51
C GLY A 174 34.75 -3.23 -5.31
N GLU A 175 34.78 -2.49 -6.41
CA GLU A 175 34.75 -1.04 -6.41
C GLU A 175 33.66 -0.58 -7.37
N LEU A 176 32.88 0.38 -6.93
CA LEU A 176 31.92 1.07 -7.73
C LEU A 176 32.25 2.56 -7.74
N SER A 177 32.51 3.13 -8.89
CA SER A 177 32.72 4.57 -9.03
C SER A 177 31.71 5.18 -9.99
N VAL A 178 31.32 6.41 -9.73
CA VAL A 178 30.36 7.16 -10.51
C VAL A 178 31.06 8.45 -10.95
N ASN A 179 31.25 8.67 -12.24
CA ASN A 179 31.89 9.87 -12.81
C ASN A 179 31.13 10.28 -14.09
N ALA A 180 30.82 11.57 -14.26
CA ALA A 180 30.26 12.12 -15.51
C ALA A 180 28.96 11.43 -16.02
N GLY A 181 28.14 10.84 -15.13
CA GLY A 181 26.97 10.07 -15.54
C GLY A 181 27.24 8.57 -15.80
N VAL A 182 28.48 8.12 -15.63
CA VAL A 182 28.94 6.74 -15.87
C VAL A 182 29.20 6.06 -14.53
N ILE A 183 28.59 4.89 -14.33
CA ILE A 183 28.93 4.00 -13.23
C ILE A 183 29.94 2.95 -13.73
N LYS A 184 31.13 2.97 -13.14
CA LYS A 184 32.19 1.98 -13.32
C LYS A 184 32.11 0.97 -12.18
N MET A 185 32.24 -0.30 -12.51
CA MET A 185 32.31 -1.40 -11.55
C MET A 185 33.57 -2.20 -11.83
N LYS A 186 34.40 -2.37 -10.81
CA LYS A 186 35.62 -3.18 -10.83
C LYS A 186 35.51 -4.30 -9.80
N LEU A 187 35.97 -5.48 -10.19
CA LEU A 187 36.08 -6.65 -9.34
C LEU A 187 37.50 -7.20 -9.45
N SER A 188 38.19 -7.41 -8.33
CA SER A 188 39.59 -7.85 -8.34
C SER A 188 39.95 -8.79 -7.20
N ASP A 189 40.88 -9.69 -7.46
CA ASP A 189 41.52 -10.67 -6.56
C ASP A 189 42.97 -10.87 -7.08
N PRO A 190 43.97 -11.37 -6.31
CA PRO A 190 45.36 -11.45 -6.78
C PRO A 190 45.57 -12.18 -8.11
N ALA A 191 44.68 -13.12 -8.49
CA ALA A 191 44.74 -13.88 -9.74
C ALA A 191 43.72 -13.42 -10.81
N TYR A 192 42.85 -12.46 -10.51
CA TYR A 192 41.73 -12.07 -11.38
C TYR A 192 41.40 -10.59 -11.26
N SER A 193 41.22 -9.90 -12.38
CA SER A 193 40.74 -8.52 -12.41
C SER A 193 39.79 -8.33 -13.59
N ALA A 194 38.64 -7.73 -13.33
CA ALA A 194 37.66 -7.38 -14.35
C ALA A 194 37.00 -6.05 -14.03
N GLU A 195 36.75 -5.26 -15.06
CA GLU A 195 36.07 -3.97 -14.94
C GLU A 195 35.07 -3.77 -16.08
N THR A 196 34.06 -2.97 -15.82
CA THR A 196 33.02 -2.61 -16.78
C THR A 196 32.35 -1.31 -16.36
N GLU A 197 31.65 -0.68 -17.28
CA GLU A 197 30.95 0.56 -17.03
C GLU A 197 29.63 0.64 -17.79
N THR A 198 28.72 1.50 -17.34
CA THR A 198 27.51 1.87 -18.08
C THR A 198 27.06 3.27 -17.69
N HIS A 199 26.24 3.91 -18.51
CA HIS A 199 25.61 5.18 -18.16
C HIS A 199 24.45 4.97 -17.19
N LEU A 200 24.32 5.81 -16.17
CA LEU A 200 23.14 5.83 -15.30
C LEU A 200 22.06 6.73 -15.89
N ASP A 201 20.81 6.30 -15.72
CA ASP A 201 19.62 7.08 -16.08
C ASP A 201 19.48 8.33 -15.20
N GLU A 202 18.92 9.41 -15.75
CA GLU A 202 18.56 10.64 -15.03
C GLU A 202 17.85 10.39 -13.68
N GLN A 203 17.05 9.33 -13.57
CA GLN A 203 16.34 9.01 -12.33
C GLN A 203 17.24 8.67 -11.14
N PHE A 204 18.44 8.13 -11.39
CA PHE A 204 19.42 7.86 -10.34
C PHE A 204 20.01 9.16 -9.74
N TRP A 205 20.03 10.22 -10.54
CA TRP A 205 20.59 11.52 -10.17
C TRP A 205 19.54 12.47 -9.55
N LYS A 206 18.24 12.29 -9.86
CA LYS A 206 17.14 13.17 -9.40
C LYS A 206 16.51 12.77 -8.06
N LYS A 207 16.49 11.47 -7.71
CA LYS A 207 15.75 10.94 -6.54
C LYS A 207 16.63 10.36 -5.45
N GLY A 208 17.94 10.41 -5.63
CA GLY A 208 18.90 9.62 -4.86
C GLY A 208 18.76 8.13 -5.15
N ALA A 209 19.87 7.39 -5.03
CA ALA A 209 19.96 5.98 -5.31
C ALA A 209 20.38 5.21 -4.06
N TYR A 210 19.59 4.23 -3.68
CA TYR A 210 19.89 3.30 -2.62
C TYR A 210 20.89 2.25 -3.11
N LEU A 211 21.99 2.10 -2.40
CA LEU A 211 22.84 0.91 -2.49
C LEU A 211 22.05 -0.29 -1.96
N PHE A 212 22.08 -1.40 -2.66
CA PHE A 212 21.47 -2.64 -2.20
C PHE A 212 22.41 -3.82 -2.42
N ILE A 213 22.21 -4.86 -1.61
CA ILE A 213 22.86 -6.14 -1.77
C ILE A 213 21.86 -7.27 -1.52
N GLN A 214 21.87 -8.26 -2.40
CA GLN A 214 20.96 -9.40 -2.37
C GLN A 214 21.72 -10.70 -2.62
N ALA A 215 21.53 -11.69 -1.76
CA ALA A 215 21.92 -13.07 -1.99
C ALA A 215 20.68 -13.94 -2.22
N ALA A 216 20.75 -14.92 -3.11
CA ALA A 216 19.63 -15.82 -3.44
C ALA A 216 20.13 -17.25 -3.69
N ASN A 217 19.37 -18.25 -3.22
CA ASN A 217 19.61 -19.67 -3.47
C ASN A 217 18.70 -20.16 -4.61
N PHE A 218 19.24 -20.92 -5.57
CA PHE A 218 18.49 -21.43 -6.72
C PHE A 218 18.22 -22.94 -6.67
N ARG A 219 18.95 -23.69 -5.83
CA ARG A 219 18.75 -25.12 -5.56
C ARG A 219 19.25 -25.45 -4.16
N THR A 220 18.38 -25.94 -3.27
CA THR A 220 18.57 -26.63 -1.93
C THR A 220 19.89 -26.49 -1.14
N GLY A 221 20.73 -25.52 -1.44
CA GLY A 221 22.11 -25.42 -1.00
C GLY A 221 22.24 -24.38 0.11
N ARG A 222 22.87 -24.78 1.20
CA ARG A 222 23.21 -23.91 2.33
C ARG A 222 24.51 -23.15 2.03
N GLY A 223 24.42 -22.03 1.33
CA GLY A 223 25.56 -21.13 1.18
C GLY A 223 25.42 -19.88 2.06
N ARG A 224 26.53 -19.40 2.63
CA ARG A 224 26.60 -18.08 3.28
C ARG A 224 27.46 -17.14 2.42
N VAL A 225 27.00 -15.91 2.24
CA VAL A 225 27.83 -14.83 1.70
C VAL A 225 28.19 -13.91 2.85
N SER A 226 29.48 -13.65 3.06
CA SER A 226 29.91 -12.56 3.93
C SER A 226 30.42 -11.38 3.10
N ILE A 227 30.11 -10.17 3.55
CA ILE A 227 30.62 -8.92 2.97
C ILE A 227 31.35 -8.18 4.08
N ASP A 228 32.55 -7.70 3.77
CA ASP A 228 33.49 -7.04 4.66
C ASP A 228 33.98 -5.72 4.04
N ASN A 229 34.62 -4.86 4.84
CA ASN A 229 35.32 -3.63 4.41
C ASN A 229 34.56 -2.70 3.45
N ILE A 230 33.24 -2.52 3.62
CA ILE A 230 32.48 -1.56 2.82
C ILE A 230 32.88 -0.13 3.20
N SER A 231 33.40 0.64 2.25
CA SER A 231 33.69 2.06 2.40
C SER A 231 32.99 2.88 1.30
N ILE A 232 32.62 4.12 1.64
CA ILE A 232 31.99 5.06 0.71
C ILE A 232 32.78 6.36 0.78
N GLU A 233 33.26 6.83 -0.37
CA GLU A 233 33.96 8.07 -0.57
C GLU A 233 33.08 9.00 -1.42
N TYR A 234 32.76 10.18 -0.89
CA TYR A 234 32.04 11.26 -1.57
C TYR A 234 33.00 12.45 -1.76
N PRO A 235 33.29 12.91 -2.98
CA PRO A 235 34.06 14.11 -3.20
C PRO A 235 33.13 15.32 -3.18
N GLY A 236 33.29 16.16 -2.16
CA GLY A 236 32.68 17.50 -2.12
C GLY A 236 31.29 17.57 -1.48
N ALA A 237 31.22 17.26 -0.19
CA ALA A 237 30.23 17.79 0.78
C ALA A 237 30.55 17.32 2.22
N TYR A 238 31.32 16.24 2.35
CA TYR A 238 31.68 15.63 3.62
C TYR A 238 33.19 15.32 3.67
N GLN A 239 34.04 16.34 3.69
CA GLN A 239 35.37 16.16 4.31
C GLN A 239 35.26 16.59 5.77
N THR A 240 35.34 15.63 6.68
CA THR A 240 35.74 15.89 8.06
C THR A 240 37.09 16.59 8.02
N VAL A 241 37.16 17.82 8.52
CA VAL A 241 38.42 18.52 8.70
C VAL A 241 39.18 17.79 9.81
N SER A 242 40.11 16.92 9.45
CA SER A 242 41.22 16.58 10.34
C SER A 242 41.93 17.89 10.67
N SER A 243 42.05 18.18 11.97
CA SER A 243 42.73 19.32 12.56
C SER A 243 43.94 19.81 11.74
N GLY A 244 43.78 20.94 11.02
CA GLY A 244 44.90 21.65 10.39
C GLY A 244 44.68 22.24 8.99
N GLY A 245 43.59 21.93 8.26
CA GLY A 245 43.37 22.43 6.90
C GLY A 245 42.27 23.50 6.79
N LYS A 246 42.58 24.68 6.22
CA LYS A 246 41.58 25.69 5.83
C LYS A 246 40.78 25.19 4.60
N GLY A 247 39.67 24.49 4.82
CA GLY A 247 38.69 24.10 3.80
C GLY A 247 37.26 24.43 4.25
N LYS A 248 36.44 25.02 3.36
CA LYS A 248 35.08 25.51 3.63
C LYS A 248 34.13 24.37 4.06
N LEU A 249 33.62 24.43 5.30
CA LEU A 249 32.33 23.82 5.67
C LEU A 249 31.22 24.67 5.01
N SER A 250 30.74 24.32 3.82
CA SER A 250 30.01 25.30 2.97
C SER A 250 28.51 25.45 3.23
N ALA A 251 27.86 24.59 4.04
CA ALA A 251 26.39 24.55 4.08
C ALA A 251 25.73 24.30 5.45
N PHE A 252 26.30 23.41 6.26
CA PHE A 252 25.72 22.99 7.55
C PHE A 252 26.73 23.14 8.68
N LYS A 253 26.25 23.56 9.86
CA LYS A 253 27.06 23.67 11.07
C LYS A 253 26.30 23.11 12.28
N PRO A 254 26.56 21.86 12.67
CA PRO A 254 26.04 21.30 13.91
C PRO A 254 26.54 22.10 15.13
N LEU A 255 25.66 22.34 16.10
CA LEU A 255 26.01 23.02 17.35
C LEU A 255 26.47 22.02 18.41
N ASP A 256 27.47 22.41 19.20
CA ASP A 256 27.90 21.63 20.36
C ASP A 256 26.94 21.84 21.54
N LEU A 257 26.15 20.82 21.85
CA LEU A 257 25.20 20.85 22.98
C LEU A 257 25.77 20.20 24.25
N ARG A 258 27.00 19.65 24.22
CA ARG A 258 27.59 18.91 25.36
C ARG A 258 27.50 19.66 26.70
N PRO A 259 27.80 20.97 26.79
CA PRO A 259 27.73 21.71 28.06
C PRO A 259 26.32 21.84 28.64
N PHE A 260 25.29 21.60 27.83
CA PHE A 260 23.89 21.84 28.17
C PHE A 260 23.10 20.54 28.38
N ALA A 261 23.61 19.41 27.88
CA ALA A 261 22.99 18.11 28.07
C ALA A 261 22.86 17.78 29.56
N ASN A 262 21.71 17.25 29.95
CA ASN A 262 21.39 16.93 31.35
C ASN A 262 20.99 15.46 31.57
N MET A 263 20.61 14.73 30.52
CA MET A 263 20.24 13.31 30.60
C MET A 263 20.89 12.47 29.49
N GLY A 264 21.13 11.19 29.78
CA GLY A 264 21.63 10.20 28.82
C GLY A 264 20.51 9.51 28.03
N PHE A 265 20.84 8.85 26.93
CA PHE A 265 19.86 8.08 26.17
C PHE A 265 19.47 6.74 26.82
N LYS A 266 20.44 6.09 27.49
CA LYS A 266 20.28 4.78 28.12
C LYS A 266 19.88 4.91 29.59
N ASP A 267 19.07 3.99 30.07
CA ASP A 267 18.63 3.87 31.45
C ASP A 267 18.51 2.41 31.90
N GLU A 268 18.77 2.16 33.18
CA GLU A 268 18.62 0.86 33.81
C GLU A 268 17.45 0.83 34.81
N THR A 269 17.19 1.94 35.51
CA THR A 269 16.23 1.99 36.64
C THR A 269 15.27 3.17 36.45
N ALA A 270 13.98 2.88 36.33
CA ALA A 270 12.98 3.93 36.17
C ALA A 270 12.83 4.80 37.43
N ASP A 271 12.60 6.10 37.21
CA ASP A 271 12.26 7.11 38.21
C ASP A 271 13.36 7.36 39.28
N ASP A 272 14.61 6.99 38.99
CA ASP A 272 15.74 7.22 39.89
C ASP A 272 16.47 8.54 39.63
N LYS A 273 16.03 9.26 38.58
CA LYS A 273 16.57 10.53 38.09
C LYS A 273 18.00 10.42 37.56
N LYS A 274 18.45 9.22 37.16
CA LYS A 274 19.81 8.93 36.69
C LYS A 274 19.79 8.21 35.34
N GLY A 275 19.91 9.00 34.28
CA GLY A 275 19.95 8.48 32.92
C GLY A 275 18.55 8.26 32.35
N GLY A 276 18.49 7.89 31.07
CA GLY A 276 17.26 7.86 30.30
C GLY A 276 16.70 9.23 30.04
N TRP A 277 16.52 9.57 28.77
CA TRP A 277 16.01 10.88 28.39
C TRP A 277 14.66 11.19 29.09
N THR A 278 13.83 10.17 29.33
CA THR A 278 12.58 10.28 30.10
C THR A 278 12.59 9.54 31.44
N ASP A 279 13.73 8.97 31.88
CA ASP A 279 13.85 8.25 33.16
C ASP A 279 12.76 7.16 33.32
N GLN A 280 12.72 6.21 32.37
CA GLN A 280 11.70 5.15 32.29
C GLN A 280 12.31 3.74 32.36
N GLY A 281 13.50 3.62 32.94
CA GLY A 281 14.29 2.39 32.96
C GLY A 281 14.58 1.94 31.53
N LYS A 282 14.57 0.63 31.30
CA LYS A 282 14.88 0.05 29.99
C LYS A 282 14.00 0.56 28.82
N ASN A 283 12.91 1.29 29.06
CA ASN A 283 12.15 1.96 28.01
C ASN A 283 12.81 3.32 27.65
N ASP A 284 13.83 3.26 26.82
CA ASP A 284 14.76 4.37 26.63
C ASP A 284 15.18 4.59 25.15
N LEU A 285 16.15 5.48 24.94
CA LEU A 285 16.73 5.80 23.63
C LEU A 285 18.10 5.12 23.44
N SER A 286 18.41 4.03 24.14
CA SER A 286 19.75 3.39 24.13
C SER A 286 20.26 2.96 22.75
N TYR A 287 19.36 2.80 21.77
CA TYR A 287 19.68 2.47 20.38
C TYR A 287 20.03 3.69 19.51
N MET A 288 20.02 4.90 20.07
CA MET A 288 20.33 6.13 19.33
C MET A 288 21.77 6.13 18.82
N PRO A 289 22.00 6.47 17.53
CA PRO A 289 23.36 6.70 17.06
C PRO A 289 23.97 7.91 17.78
N SER A 290 25.28 7.89 17.96
CA SER A 290 26.05 8.99 18.54
C SER A 290 27.25 9.34 17.65
N GLY A 291 27.85 10.50 17.89
CA GLY A 291 28.85 11.11 17.03
C GLY A 291 28.24 11.95 15.91
N GLU A 292 29.09 12.36 14.97
CA GLU A 292 28.67 13.06 13.75
C GLU A 292 27.83 12.11 12.88
N THR A 293 26.52 12.35 12.86
CA THR A 293 25.53 11.47 12.22
C THR A 293 24.77 12.23 11.16
N VAL A 294 24.71 11.70 9.94
CA VAL A 294 23.87 12.26 8.87
C VAL A 294 22.51 11.56 8.87
N MET A 295 21.43 12.33 9.03
CA MET A 295 20.05 11.86 8.97
C MET A 295 19.31 12.60 7.86
N GLN A 296 18.69 11.86 6.92
CA GLN A 296 18.02 12.42 5.73
C GLN A 296 18.84 13.48 4.97
N GLY A 297 20.16 13.31 4.87
CA GLY A 297 21.05 14.26 4.20
C GLY A 297 21.43 15.49 5.03
N ILE A 298 21.04 15.57 6.30
CA ILE A 298 21.39 16.66 7.22
C ILE A 298 22.33 16.13 8.31
N PRO A 299 23.53 16.71 8.49
CA PRO A 299 24.45 16.32 9.55
C PRO A 299 23.97 16.82 10.91
N PHE A 300 24.14 16.01 11.95
CA PHE A 300 23.90 16.34 13.35
C PHE A 300 25.07 15.86 14.21
N SER A 301 25.48 16.67 15.18
CA SER A 301 26.38 16.24 16.25
C SER A 301 25.55 15.65 17.38
N ILE A 302 25.38 14.32 17.41
CA ILE A 302 24.63 13.63 18.46
C ILE A 302 25.61 13.20 19.55
N ILE A 303 25.38 13.64 20.78
CA ILE A 303 26.38 13.47 21.85
C ILE A 303 26.53 11.99 22.24
N ASN A 304 27.76 11.49 22.17
CA ASN A 304 28.13 10.19 22.71
C ASN A 304 28.12 10.23 24.25
N PRO A 305 27.24 9.47 24.94
CA PRO A 305 27.16 9.52 26.40
C PRO A 305 28.46 9.12 27.08
N SER A 306 29.25 8.21 26.49
CA SER A 306 30.54 7.79 27.07
C SER A 306 31.59 8.90 27.07
N GLU A 307 31.42 9.92 26.22
CA GLU A 307 32.32 11.07 26.10
C GLU A 307 31.82 12.31 26.85
N ASN A 308 30.63 12.25 27.47
CA ASN A 308 30.01 13.40 28.11
C ASN A 308 29.33 13.02 29.44
N ASN A 309 30.07 12.31 30.31
CA ASN A 309 29.62 11.95 31.66
C ASN A 309 28.24 11.25 31.71
N GLY A 310 27.95 10.41 30.72
CA GLY A 310 26.68 9.69 30.59
C GLY A 310 25.53 10.52 30.00
N LYS A 311 25.74 11.79 29.61
CA LYS A 311 24.69 12.72 29.15
C LYS A 311 24.74 12.91 27.63
N SER A 312 23.57 12.92 27.00
CA SER A 312 23.43 12.96 25.54
C SER A 312 22.41 13.96 25.00
N CYS A 313 21.48 14.44 25.83
CA CYS A 313 20.40 15.31 25.37
C CYS A 313 19.99 16.33 26.44
N ILE A 314 19.28 17.37 26.00
CA ILE A 314 18.70 18.39 26.86
C ILE A 314 17.24 18.01 27.11
N MET A 315 16.90 17.73 28.36
CA MET A 315 15.53 17.49 28.80
C MET A 315 14.99 18.72 29.52
N LEU A 316 13.74 19.08 29.23
CA LEU A 316 13.07 20.23 29.83
C LEU A 316 11.99 19.79 30.81
N TYR A 317 11.74 20.63 31.82
CA TYR A 317 10.67 20.49 32.81
C TYR A 317 9.34 20.10 32.14
N SER A 318 8.57 19.24 32.80
CA SER A 318 7.12 19.08 32.59
C SER A 318 6.46 18.66 33.90
N LYS A 319 5.14 18.54 33.93
CA LYS A 319 4.42 17.94 35.07
C LYS A 319 4.71 16.45 35.24
N ASN A 320 5.02 15.73 34.17
CA ASN A 320 5.40 14.31 34.23
C ASN A 320 6.83 14.09 34.71
N ARG A 321 7.70 15.11 34.59
CA ARG A 321 9.11 15.10 34.99
C ARG A 321 9.50 16.48 35.54
N ASP A 322 9.14 16.72 36.79
CA ASP A 322 9.21 18.03 37.45
C ASP A 322 10.62 18.46 37.89
N TYR A 323 11.58 17.54 37.84
CA TYR A 323 12.96 17.76 38.24
C TYR A 323 13.88 18.16 37.09
N PHE A 324 13.42 18.11 35.84
CA PHE A 324 14.15 18.69 34.71
C PHE A 324 14.12 20.22 34.77
N PRO A 325 15.14 20.91 34.22
CA PRO A 325 15.20 22.37 34.26
C PRO A 325 14.10 23.01 33.39
N LYS A 326 13.54 24.12 33.88
CA LYS A 326 12.56 24.92 33.11
C LYS A 326 13.20 25.67 31.93
N THR A 327 14.50 25.92 32.00
CA THR A 327 15.26 26.67 31.00
C THR A 327 16.64 26.03 30.83
N THR A 328 17.15 25.97 29.60
CA THR A 328 18.52 25.53 29.29
C THR A 328 19.11 26.40 28.18
N GLY A 329 20.39 26.76 28.32
CA GLY A 329 21.07 27.75 27.48
C GLY A 329 21.44 29.02 28.29
N PRO A 330 21.86 30.10 27.62
CA PRO A 330 21.93 30.25 26.16
C PRO A 330 23.04 29.39 25.53
N VAL A 331 22.72 28.67 24.45
CA VAL A 331 23.69 28.00 23.59
C VAL A 331 24.26 29.03 22.63
N SER A 332 25.58 29.29 22.70
CA SER A 332 26.23 30.25 21.80
C SER A 332 26.17 29.76 20.36
N ILE A 333 25.80 30.67 19.46
CA ILE A 333 25.81 30.45 18.01
C ILE A 333 26.88 31.34 17.38
N ASP A 334 26.81 32.65 17.69
CA ASP A 334 27.69 33.70 17.18
C ASP A 334 27.98 33.59 15.67
N ASP A 335 26.94 33.37 14.87
CA ASP A 335 27.04 33.14 13.43
C ASP A 335 25.81 33.63 12.66
N PHE A 336 25.91 33.68 11.33
CA PHE A 336 24.78 33.87 10.42
C PHE A 336 24.19 32.51 10.02
N ALA A 337 22.87 32.45 9.90
CA ALA A 337 22.18 31.25 9.43
C ALA A 337 20.86 31.64 8.76
N ASP A 338 20.54 31.01 7.64
CA ASP A 338 19.27 31.19 6.92
C ASP A 338 18.18 30.30 7.49
N SER A 339 18.55 29.18 8.09
CA SER A 339 17.65 28.39 8.91
C SER A 339 18.37 27.63 10.02
N ILE A 340 17.61 27.22 11.03
CA ILE A 340 18.06 26.35 12.11
C ILE A 340 17.20 25.09 12.10
N ILE A 341 17.83 23.93 12.15
CA ILE A 341 17.16 22.64 12.21
C ILE A 341 17.32 22.09 13.62
N PHE A 342 16.19 21.84 14.29
CA PHE A 342 16.13 21.23 15.61
C PHE A 342 15.78 19.76 15.47
N LEU A 343 16.65 18.85 15.92
CA LEU A 343 16.33 17.43 16.07
C LEU A 343 15.88 17.19 17.52
N HIS A 344 14.63 16.76 17.67
CA HIS A 344 13.99 16.62 18.98
C HIS A 344 12.94 15.51 19.00
N SER A 345 12.49 15.16 20.19
CA SER A 345 11.33 14.29 20.38
C SER A 345 10.62 14.64 21.69
N SER A 346 9.44 14.08 21.89
CA SER A 346 8.68 14.28 23.12
C SER A 346 8.06 13.00 23.66
N ALA A 347 7.75 13.00 24.95
CA ALA A 347 7.06 11.91 25.62
C ALA A 347 5.87 12.44 26.41
N TRP A 348 4.84 11.59 26.54
CA TRP A 348 3.54 11.99 27.09
C TRP A 348 2.96 13.18 26.32
N ALA A 349 3.19 13.20 25.01
CA ALA A 349 2.87 14.36 24.19
C ALA A 349 1.35 14.55 24.12
N LYS A 350 0.90 15.76 24.43
CA LYS A 350 -0.52 16.13 24.35
C LYS A 350 -0.76 16.97 23.11
N ARG A 351 -1.66 16.52 22.24
CA ARG A 351 -1.99 17.19 20.98
C ARG A 351 -2.26 18.68 21.17
N ASN A 352 -1.64 19.51 20.32
CA ASN A 352 -1.73 20.98 20.30
C ASN A 352 -1.21 21.68 21.57
N GLU A 353 -0.58 20.96 22.51
CA GLU A 353 0.11 21.59 23.64
C GLU A 353 1.38 22.27 23.16
N ILE A 354 1.72 23.41 23.78
CA ILE A 354 3.05 24.00 23.63
C ILE A 354 4.01 23.18 24.48
N ALA A 355 4.83 22.39 23.81
CA ALA A 355 5.80 21.50 24.45
C ALA A 355 7.02 22.27 24.98
N ALA A 356 7.47 23.28 24.22
CA ALA A 356 8.61 24.12 24.56
C ALA A 356 8.53 25.49 23.85
N HIS A 357 9.37 26.44 24.26
CA HIS A 357 9.69 27.63 23.48
C HIS A 357 11.18 27.68 23.17
N TYR A 358 11.53 27.90 21.90
CA TYR A 358 12.91 28.13 21.46
C TYR A 358 13.09 29.62 21.21
N SER A 359 13.94 30.28 21.99
CA SER A 359 14.18 31.73 21.88
C SER A 359 15.50 31.99 21.17
N ILE A 360 15.43 32.62 20.01
CA ILE A 360 16.58 33.02 19.19
C ILE A 360 16.95 34.45 19.55
N HIS A 361 18.20 34.67 19.96
CA HIS A 361 18.72 35.99 20.33
C HIS A 361 19.68 36.48 19.25
N TYR A 362 19.45 37.69 18.74
CA TYR A 362 20.35 38.34 17.79
C TYR A 362 21.32 39.28 18.51
N GLU A 363 22.46 39.57 17.87
CA GLU A 363 23.49 40.45 18.42
C GLU A 363 22.97 41.87 18.74
N ASN A 364 22.01 42.37 17.96
CA ASN A 364 21.40 43.69 18.12
C ASN A 364 20.37 43.78 19.27
N GLY A 365 20.22 42.73 20.08
CA GLY A 365 19.28 42.68 21.20
C GLY A 365 17.85 42.26 20.81
N CYS A 366 17.54 42.07 19.52
CA CYS A 366 16.27 41.47 19.10
C CYS A 366 16.19 40.00 19.55
N LYS A 367 14.98 39.53 19.87
CA LYS A 367 14.71 38.12 20.16
C LYS A 367 13.46 37.62 19.44
N THR A 368 13.47 36.37 19.02
CA THR A 368 12.31 35.67 18.43
C THR A 368 11.98 34.46 19.30
N ASN A 369 10.75 34.42 19.84
CA ASN A 369 10.28 33.28 20.64
C ASN A 369 9.43 32.37 19.77
N LEU A 370 9.83 31.11 19.65
CA LEU A 370 9.21 30.11 18.79
C LEU A 370 8.46 29.08 19.63
N PRO A 371 7.12 29.00 19.60
CA PRO A 371 6.39 27.94 20.27
C PRO A 371 6.58 26.61 19.51
N VAL A 372 7.03 25.58 20.22
CA VAL A 372 7.09 24.20 19.71
C VAL A 372 5.80 23.52 20.08
N ILE A 373 4.94 23.26 19.09
CA ILE A 373 3.58 22.76 19.29
C ILE A 373 3.53 21.27 18.91
N VAL A 374 2.95 20.45 19.77
CA VAL A 374 2.75 19.02 19.51
C VAL A 374 1.81 18.82 18.31
N ASN A 375 2.19 17.94 17.38
CA ASN A 375 1.58 17.67 16.06
C ASN A 375 1.76 18.76 15.00
N GLU A 376 2.41 19.88 15.32
CA GLU A 376 2.80 20.90 14.32
C GLU A 376 4.31 20.88 14.08
N HIS A 377 5.10 20.90 15.16
CA HIS A 377 6.56 20.96 15.10
C HIS A 377 7.24 19.70 15.66
N ILE A 378 6.59 19.01 16.59
CA ILE A 378 7.13 17.83 17.30
C ILE A 378 6.02 16.81 17.54
N GLY A 379 6.36 15.51 17.59
CA GLY A 379 5.43 14.44 17.95
C GLY A 379 5.92 13.61 19.12
N ASP A 380 5.13 12.61 19.50
CA ASP A 380 5.50 11.65 20.54
C ASP A 380 6.47 10.61 19.98
N TRP A 381 7.44 10.23 20.80
CA TRP A 381 8.46 9.26 20.47
C TRP A 381 7.93 7.82 20.28
N TRP A 382 6.70 7.50 20.67
CA TRP A 382 6.10 6.17 20.49
C TRP A 382 5.22 5.99 19.27
N TYR A 383 4.65 7.07 18.71
CA TYR A 383 3.52 6.92 17.77
C TYR A 383 3.81 7.41 16.35
N GLY A 384 4.97 8.02 16.10
CA GLY A 384 5.41 8.38 14.74
C GLY A 384 4.40 9.28 14.02
N GLN A 385 3.96 10.33 14.69
CA GLN A 385 2.93 11.23 14.18
C GLN A 385 3.39 12.00 12.94
N LEU A 386 2.43 12.40 12.14
CA LEU A 386 2.64 13.34 11.06
C LEU A 386 2.44 14.75 11.59
N LEU A 387 3.25 15.67 11.08
CA LEU A 387 3.27 17.06 11.53
C LEU A 387 2.54 17.94 10.52
N SER A 388 1.80 18.92 11.03
CA SER A 388 1.04 19.84 10.17
C SER A 388 1.89 20.95 9.54
N SER A 389 3.09 21.23 10.07
CA SER A 389 4.02 22.20 9.49
C SER A 389 4.77 21.59 8.30
N SER A 390 4.85 22.32 7.18
CA SER A 390 5.66 21.93 6.02
C SER A 390 7.17 22.02 6.27
N GLU A 391 7.58 22.68 7.34
CA GLU A 391 8.99 22.80 7.74
C GLU A 391 9.37 21.79 8.83
N ALA A 392 8.44 20.90 9.22
CA ALA A 392 8.72 19.86 10.20
C ALA A 392 8.39 18.47 9.61
N SER A 393 9.18 17.46 9.99
CA SER A 393 8.94 16.10 9.51
C SER A 393 9.23 15.05 10.56
N LEU A 394 8.56 13.89 10.43
CA LEU A 394 9.00 12.68 11.09
C LEU A 394 10.35 12.28 10.48
N PHE A 395 11.42 12.60 11.20
CA PHE A 395 12.75 12.67 10.66
C PHE A 395 13.51 11.35 10.78
N TYR A 396 13.22 10.57 11.82
CA TYR A 396 13.90 9.30 12.02
C TYR A 396 13.02 8.31 12.77
N ARG A 397 12.80 7.14 12.16
CA ARG A 397 12.27 5.96 12.85
C ARG A 397 13.43 5.04 13.18
N LEU A 398 13.60 4.76 14.46
CA LEU A 398 14.62 3.84 14.98
C LEU A 398 13.92 2.62 15.55
N LYS A 399 14.26 1.41 15.06
CA LYS A 399 13.84 0.19 15.73
C LYS A 399 14.55 0.12 17.08
N SER A 400 13.80 -0.16 18.14
CA SER A 400 14.33 -0.24 19.49
C SER A 400 13.66 -1.40 20.20
N ASP A 401 14.46 -2.38 20.61
CA ASP A 401 13.98 -3.49 21.43
C ASP A 401 13.86 -3.08 22.91
N SER A 402 14.42 -1.92 23.29
CA SER A 402 14.30 -1.34 24.63
C SER A 402 12.98 -0.56 24.77
N SER A 403 12.49 0.05 23.69
CA SER A 403 11.19 0.73 23.65
C SER A 403 10.02 -0.26 23.71
N ARG A 404 9.03 0.05 24.54
CA ARG A 404 7.78 -0.73 24.63
C ARG A 404 6.96 -0.72 23.34
N SER A 405 7.14 0.27 22.46
CA SER A 405 6.48 0.32 21.14
C SER A 405 7.27 -0.39 20.02
N GLY A 406 8.43 -0.98 20.33
CA GLY A 406 9.29 -1.68 19.35
C GLY A 406 10.02 -0.76 18.36
N ALA A 407 9.77 0.55 18.45
CA ALA A 407 10.47 1.59 17.72
C ALA A 407 10.41 2.91 18.52
N VAL A 408 11.23 3.87 18.14
CA VAL A 408 11.20 5.24 18.64
C VAL A 408 11.29 6.22 17.48
N PHE A 409 10.68 7.37 17.65
CA PHE A 409 10.49 8.37 16.60
C PHE A 409 11.12 9.69 16.98
N LEU A 410 11.90 10.27 16.06
CA LEU A 410 12.47 11.60 16.16
C LEU A 410 11.86 12.50 15.11
N TYR A 411 11.74 13.77 15.46
CA TYR A 411 11.21 14.82 14.61
C TYR A 411 12.32 15.83 14.36
N ALA A 412 12.28 16.45 13.19
CA ALA A 412 13.08 17.63 12.96
C ALA A 412 12.16 18.76 12.54
N TRP A 413 12.46 19.95 13.05
CA TRP A 413 11.80 21.18 12.65
C TRP A 413 12.84 22.16 12.13
N ARG A 414 12.67 22.60 10.88
CA ARG A 414 13.41 23.68 10.27
C ARG A 414 12.70 25.00 10.57
N TRP A 415 13.37 25.86 11.29
CA TRP A 415 12.94 27.24 11.42
C TRP A 415 13.69 28.12 10.40
N ILE A 416 12.94 28.75 9.50
CA ILE A 416 13.48 29.73 8.55
C ILE A 416 13.74 31.04 9.30
N ASN A 417 15.00 31.48 9.30
CA ASN A 417 15.40 32.72 9.95
C ASN A 417 14.84 33.90 9.13
N PRO A 418 13.94 34.74 9.68
CA PRO A 418 13.42 35.91 8.97
C PRO A 418 14.46 37.02 8.79
N LEU A 419 15.59 36.93 9.49
CA LEU A 419 16.68 37.91 9.50
C LEU A 419 18.04 37.23 9.22
N PRO A 420 18.23 36.60 8.06
CA PRO A 420 19.43 35.80 7.76
C PRO A 420 20.72 36.62 7.77
N ARG A 421 20.62 37.90 7.38
CA ARG A 421 21.73 38.86 7.38
C ARG A 421 22.05 39.44 8.76
N LYS A 422 21.36 39.02 9.82
CA LYS A 422 21.69 39.41 11.20
C LYS A 422 22.30 38.24 11.93
N LYS A 423 23.42 38.50 12.59
CA LYS A 423 24.14 37.51 13.39
C LYS A 423 23.26 37.04 14.55
N ILE A 424 23.08 35.72 14.62
CA ILE A 424 22.43 35.05 15.74
C ILE A 424 23.47 34.89 16.84
N LYS A 425 23.19 35.45 18.01
CA LYS A 425 24.06 35.36 19.19
C LYS A 425 23.90 34.01 19.86
N SER A 426 22.66 33.59 20.14
CA SER A 426 22.40 32.35 20.87
C SER A 426 20.98 31.83 20.69
N VAL A 427 20.75 30.58 21.10
CA VAL A 427 19.43 29.99 21.30
C VAL A 427 19.24 29.57 22.76
N THR A 428 18.08 29.85 23.33
CA THR A 428 17.68 29.42 24.69
C THR A 428 16.42 28.57 24.62
N PHE A 429 16.40 27.44 25.31
CA PHE A 429 15.26 26.52 25.35
C PHE A 429 14.49 26.67 26.65
N PHE A 430 13.17 26.85 26.55
CA PHE A 430 12.26 26.97 27.69
C PHE A 430 11.21 25.85 27.63
N SER A 431 10.88 25.29 28.78
CA SER A 431 9.75 24.38 28.93
C SER A 431 8.43 25.08 28.62
N GLY A 432 7.47 24.36 28.03
CA GLY A 432 6.08 24.84 27.91
C GLY A 432 5.29 24.82 29.22
N GLY A 433 5.83 24.21 30.29
CA GLY A 433 5.20 24.12 31.62
C GLY A 433 4.04 23.11 31.72
N GLY A 434 3.80 22.38 30.63
CA GLY A 434 2.69 21.44 30.45
C GLY A 434 3.00 20.00 30.86
N ASP A 435 2.23 19.06 30.33
CA ASP A 435 2.39 17.62 30.57
C ASP A 435 3.50 17.02 29.67
N THR A 436 3.65 17.54 28.45
CA THR A 436 4.62 17.03 27.46
C THR A 436 6.08 17.22 27.92
N VAL A 437 6.85 16.13 27.98
CA VAL A 437 8.31 16.16 28.20
C VAL A 437 9.00 16.32 26.85
N VAL A 438 9.87 17.33 26.71
CA VAL A 438 10.63 17.57 25.47
C VAL A 438 12.11 17.24 25.67
N GLY A 439 12.66 16.48 24.73
CA GLY A 439 14.09 16.24 24.60
C GLY A 439 14.65 16.85 23.32
N ILE A 440 15.65 17.73 23.46
CA ILE A 440 16.44 18.28 22.35
C ILE A 440 17.70 17.44 22.21
N ILE A 441 17.88 16.86 21.03
CA ILE A 441 18.94 15.89 20.73
C ILE A 441 20.12 16.58 20.05
N ALA A 442 19.84 17.38 19.01
CA ALA A 442 20.85 18.09 18.26
C ALA A 442 20.26 19.34 17.59
N VAL A 443 21.12 20.31 17.26
CA VAL A 443 20.75 21.51 16.51
C VAL A 443 21.78 21.76 15.43
N THR A 444 21.33 22.12 14.23
CA THR A 444 22.21 22.38 13.08
C THR A 444 21.81 23.67 12.37
N LEU A 445 22.79 24.54 12.12
CA LEU A 445 22.62 25.76 11.34
C LEU A 445 22.78 25.48 9.84
N VAL A 446 22.10 26.26 9.02
CA VAL A 446 22.17 26.20 7.55
C VAL A 446 22.49 27.60 6.98
N SER A 447 23.42 27.71 6.02
CA SER A 447 23.84 28.98 5.40
C SER A 447 23.59 29.10 3.89
N ASP A 448 23.38 30.34 3.39
CA ASP A 448 23.18 30.79 2.00
C ASP A 448 24.51 30.69 1.25
N GLY A 449 24.83 29.44 0.97
CA GLY A 449 26.01 28.93 0.28
C GLY A 449 25.92 27.41 0.08
N VAL A 450 24.82 26.80 0.56
CA VAL A 450 24.40 25.45 0.21
C VAL A 450 24.46 25.32 -1.32
N ASP A 451 25.27 24.39 -1.80
CA ASP A 451 25.21 24.00 -3.19
C ASP A 451 23.83 23.40 -3.50
N GLU A 452 23.53 23.22 -4.79
CA GLU A 452 22.25 22.67 -5.22
C GLU A 452 21.92 21.33 -4.53
N VAL A 453 22.95 20.56 -4.18
CA VAL A 453 22.86 19.28 -3.45
C VAL A 453 22.33 19.48 -2.04
N ALA A 454 22.93 20.39 -1.26
CA ALA A 454 22.47 20.68 0.09
C ALA A 454 21.06 21.30 0.11
N ARG A 455 20.71 22.13 -0.87
CA ARG A 455 19.32 22.64 -1.04
C ARG A 455 18.33 21.50 -1.27
N VAL A 456 18.62 20.61 -2.22
CA VAL A 456 17.78 19.44 -2.54
C VAL A 456 17.68 18.48 -1.35
N ASN A 457 18.75 18.29 -0.57
CA ASN A 457 18.71 17.47 0.64
C ASN A 457 17.77 18.05 1.69
N ILE A 458 17.83 19.36 1.94
CA ILE A 458 16.94 20.04 2.89
C ILE A 458 15.48 19.93 2.42
N GLU A 459 15.22 20.22 1.15
CA GLU A 459 13.87 20.09 0.57
C GLU A 459 13.36 18.64 0.73
N ASN A 460 14.15 17.63 0.37
CA ASN A 460 13.76 16.22 0.50
C ASN A 460 13.58 15.74 1.94
N ALA A 461 14.22 16.38 2.91
CA ALA A 461 14.16 16.02 4.32
C ALA A 461 12.91 16.59 5.04
N PHE A 462 12.38 17.72 4.54
CA PHE A 462 11.19 18.39 5.09
C PHE A 462 9.96 18.31 4.20
N MET A 463 10.10 17.87 2.94
CA MET A 463 8.97 17.38 2.16
C MET A 463 8.22 16.35 3.01
N THR A 464 7.02 16.71 3.48
CA THR A 464 6.16 15.86 4.29
C THR A 464 6.05 14.50 3.62
N ARG A 465 6.79 13.51 4.14
CA ARG A 465 6.69 12.12 3.71
C ARG A 465 5.44 11.52 4.32
N ILE A 466 4.32 11.93 3.73
CA ILE A 466 3.21 11.05 3.50
C ILE A 466 3.19 10.93 1.99
N ASP A 467 3.72 9.85 1.44
CA ASP A 467 3.38 9.44 0.07
C ASP A 467 1.94 8.90 0.09
N ASP A 468 1.04 9.74 0.56
CA ASP A 468 -0.36 9.60 0.36
C ASP A 468 -0.84 10.79 -0.47
N THR A 469 -0.49 10.70 -1.76
CA THR A 469 -0.99 11.52 -2.85
C THR A 469 -2.53 11.63 -2.87
N ARG A 470 -3.25 10.83 -2.07
CA ARG A 470 -4.68 11.00 -1.79
C ARG A 470 -4.99 12.38 -1.18
N TYR A 471 -4.20 12.93 -0.25
CA TYR A 471 -4.61 14.14 0.51
C TYR A 471 -4.24 15.48 -0.14
N SER A 472 -3.24 15.51 -1.03
CA SER A 472 -2.94 16.70 -1.85
C SER A 472 -2.44 16.25 -3.22
N PRO A 473 -3.34 15.74 -4.08
CA PRO A 473 -2.93 15.21 -5.37
C PRO A 473 -2.40 16.33 -6.29
N PRO A 474 -1.45 15.99 -7.18
CA PRO A 474 -0.82 16.97 -8.07
C PRO A 474 -1.79 17.61 -9.07
N ASP A 475 -2.96 17.01 -9.28
CA ASP A 475 -4.02 17.47 -10.19
C ASP A 475 -5.29 17.91 -9.45
N LYS A 476 -5.17 18.32 -8.18
CA LYS A 476 -6.29 18.83 -7.37
C LYS A 476 -7.02 20.03 -7.99
N ASP A 477 -6.37 20.78 -8.87
CA ASP A 477 -7.03 21.90 -9.55
C ASP A 477 -7.85 21.43 -10.78
N LYS A 478 -7.64 20.19 -11.24
CA LYS A 478 -8.32 19.61 -12.40
C LYS A 478 -9.60 18.86 -12.01
N TYR A 479 -9.54 18.04 -10.96
CA TYR A 479 -10.68 17.20 -10.55
C TYR A 479 -11.27 17.71 -9.25
N PRO A 480 -12.59 17.90 -9.11
CA PRO A 480 -13.18 18.42 -7.88
C PRO A 480 -13.19 17.38 -6.75
N ASP A 481 -13.12 17.84 -5.50
CA ASP A 481 -13.47 17.07 -4.28
C ASP A 481 -14.98 16.94 -4.08
N ARG A 482 -15.78 17.56 -4.94
CA ARG A 482 -17.24 17.46 -4.87
C ARG A 482 -17.82 16.68 -6.03
N VAL A 483 -18.94 16.03 -5.75
CA VAL A 483 -19.77 15.42 -6.80
C VAL A 483 -20.26 16.53 -7.72
N ILE A 484 -19.99 16.37 -9.01
CA ILE A 484 -20.45 17.26 -10.07
C ILE A 484 -21.22 16.48 -11.12
N CYS A 485 -22.25 17.11 -11.69
CA CYS A 485 -22.90 16.64 -12.89
C CYS A 485 -22.64 17.69 -13.99
N PRO A 486 -21.59 17.52 -14.81
CA PRO A 486 -21.13 18.57 -15.72
C PRO A 486 -22.12 18.85 -16.86
N ALA A 487 -22.97 17.89 -17.19
CA ALA A 487 -24.02 17.99 -18.20
C ALA A 487 -25.22 17.11 -17.81
N GLU A 488 -26.40 17.43 -18.35
CA GLU A 488 -27.58 16.57 -18.15
C GLU A 488 -27.33 15.15 -18.66
N LYS A 489 -27.82 14.16 -17.91
CA LYS A 489 -27.58 12.75 -18.22
C LYS A 489 -28.83 11.92 -17.96
N ILE A 490 -29.32 11.22 -18.98
CA ILE A 490 -30.39 10.24 -18.82
C ILE A 490 -29.91 9.11 -17.90
N ILE A 491 -30.71 8.77 -16.90
CA ILE A 491 -30.38 7.70 -15.96
C ILE A 491 -30.75 6.37 -16.61
N ASN A 492 -29.79 5.45 -16.69
CA ASN A 492 -30.09 4.07 -17.07
C ASN A 492 -30.94 3.42 -15.96
N PRO A 493 -32.14 2.86 -16.26
CA PRO A 493 -32.98 2.21 -15.26
C PRO A 493 -32.33 0.99 -14.59
N ASN A 494 -31.30 0.42 -15.23
CA ASN A 494 -30.50 -0.70 -14.76
C ASN A 494 -29.10 -0.24 -14.25
N ALA A 495 -28.96 1.02 -13.82
CA ALA A 495 -27.69 1.60 -13.43
C ALA A 495 -27.10 1.02 -12.12
N VAL A 496 -27.90 0.32 -11.31
CA VAL A 496 -27.46 -0.23 -10.03
C VAL A 496 -27.65 -1.75 -10.03
N SER A 497 -26.57 -2.47 -9.79
CA SER A 497 -26.54 -3.90 -9.55
C SER A 497 -25.78 -4.22 -8.27
N THR A 498 -25.97 -5.43 -7.74
CA THR A 498 -25.18 -5.99 -6.66
C THR A 498 -24.31 -7.11 -7.19
N GLY A 499 -23.16 -7.39 -6.59
CA GLY A 499 -22.48 -8.65 -6.88
C GLY A 499 -23.18 -9.80 -6.17
N ASP A 500 -23.15 -11.02 -6.70
CA ASP A 500 -23.68 -12.18 -5.97
C ASP A 500 -22.79 -12.49 -4.76
N ALA A 501 -23.36 -12.98 -3.66
CA ALA A 501 -22.57 -13.36 -2.50
C ALA A 501 -21.53 -14.42 -2.84
N GLY A 502 -20.25 -14.04 -2.82
CA GLY A 502 -19.17 -15.01 -2.87
C GLY A 502 -19.01 -15.64 -1.49
N ASP A 503 -18.60 -16.90 -1.45
CA ASP A 503 -18.24 -17.53 -0.18
C ASP A 503 -17.00 -16.81 0.41
N SER A 504 -17.19 -16.16 1.56
CA SER A 504 -16.09 -15.67 2.38
C SER A 504 -15.44 -16.82 3.15
N LYS A 505 -14.43 -17.45 2.55
CA LYS A 505 -13.51 -18.42 3.17
C LYS A 505 -14.12 -19.75 3.66
N GLY A 506 -14.96 -20.41 2.86
CA GLY A 506 -15.53 -21.73 3.18
C GLY A 506 -16.81 -21.69 4.01
N LYS A 507 -17.45 -20.52 4.13
CA LYS A 507 -18.72 -20.31 4.82
C LYS A 507 -19.78 -20.04 3.77
N ALA A 508 -20.71 -20.97 3.58
CA ALA A 508 -21.82 -20.85 2.63
C ALA A 508 -22.47 -19.46 2.73
N GLY A 509 -22.12 -18.53 1.81
CA GLY A 509 -22.55 -17.13 1.85
C GLY A 509 -24.06 -16.98 1.63
N ILE A 510 -24.50 -15.82 1.17
CA ILE A 510 -25.91 -15.60 0.75
C ILE A 510 -26.41 -16.59 -0.33
N LEU A 511 -25.51 -17.33 -0.98
CA LEU A 511 -25.82 -18.36 -1.98
C LEU A 511 -26.70 -19.51 -1.49
N ASP A 512 -26.75 -19.81 -0.18
CA ASP A 512 -27.60 -20.89 0.36
C ASP A 512 -28.91 -20.37 0.99
N GLN A 513 -29.08 -19.05 1.09
CA GLN A 513 -30.16 -18.44 1.88
C GLN A 513 -31.50 -18.36 1.19
N TRP A 514 -31.53 -18.25 -0.13
CA TRP A 514 -32.77 -18.36 -0.92
C TRP A 514 -33.47 -19.70 -0.69
N LYS A 515 -32.77 -20.76 -0.24
CA LYS A 515 -33.40 -22.02 0.17
C LYS A 515 -34.15 -21.90 1.50
N TYR A 516 -33.71 -21.00 2.38
CA TYR A 516 -34.26 -20.84 3.73
C TYR A 516 -35.25 -19.67 3.85
N ILE A 517 -35.02 -18.57 3.13
CA ILE A 517 -35.80 -17.31 3.17
C ILE A 517 -35.81 -16.60 1.78
N PRO A 518 -36.32 -17.26 0.72
CA PRO A 518 -36.29 -16.75 -0.65
C PRO A 518 -36.94 -15.37 -0.80
N ASP A 519 -38.08 -15.15 -0.14
CA ASP A 519 -38.83 -13.91 -0.26
C ASP A 519 -38.02 -12.71 0.25
N LYS A 520 -37.36 -12.86 1.41
CA LYS A 520 -36.53 -11.80 2.00
C LYS A 520 -35.28 -11.50 1.15
N TYR A 521 -34.64 -12.54 0.61
CA TYR A 521 -33.52 -12.35 -0.32
C TYR A 521 -33.95 -11.57 -1.56
N THR A 522 -35.06 -11.98 -2.21
CA THR A 522 -35.54 -11.29 -3.42
C THR A 522 -35.99 -9.86 -3.14
N GLU A 523 -36.60 -9.60 -1.98
CA GLU A 523 -36.96 -8.24 -1.54
C GLU A 523 -35.73 -7.33 -1.47
N ILE A 524 -34.64 -7.80 -0.87
CA ILE A 524 -33.37 -7.05 -0.75
C ILE A 524 -32.72 -6.85 -2.12
N VAL A 525 -32.67 -7.88 -2.96
CA VAL A 525 -32.11 -7.73 -4.31
C VAL A 525 -32.90 -6.72 -5.13
N ARG A 526 -34.24 -6.74 -5.07
CA ARG A 526 -35.10 -5.76 -5.77
C ARG A 526 -34.88 -4.33 -5.26
N SER A 527 -34.75 -4.14 -3.95
CA SER A 527 -34.51 -2.83 -3.36
C SER A 527 -33.13 -2.28 -3.71
N CYS A 528 -32.15 -3.15 -4.01
CA CYS A 528 -30.81 -2.80 -4.47
C CYS A 528 -30.62 -2.79 -6.00
N GLY A 529 -31.70 -2.78 -6.79
CA GLY A 529 -31.64 -2.63 -8.26
C GLY A 529 -32.21 -3.80 -9.04
N GLY A 530 -32.36 -4.97 -8.42
CA GLY A 530 -32.96 -6.16 -9.04
C GLY A 530 -32.03 -6.92 -9.99
N ILE A 531 -30.74 -6.54 -10.05
CA ILE A 531 -29.74 -7.13 -10.94
C ILE A 531 -28.55 -7.61 -10.12
N THR A 532 -28.10 -8.84 -10.38
CA THR A 532 -26.97 -9.42 -9.66
C THR A 532 -25.87 -9.94 -10.60
N ARG A 533 -24.61 -9.60 -10.31
CA ARG A 533 -23.44 -10.08 -11.07
C ARG A 533 -23.03 -11.48 -10.62
N PHE A 534 -23.10 -12.44 -11.54
CA PHE A 534 -22.98 -13.87 -11.26
C PHE A 534 -22.20 -14.65 -12.34
N PRO A 535 -21.30 -15.56 -11.96
CA PRO A 535 -20.77 -15.75 -10.61
C PRO A 535 -19.91 -14.58 -10.14
N HIS A 536 -19.54 -14.62 -8.86
CA HIS A 536 -18.88 -13.49 -8.21
C HIS A 536 -17.36 -13.44 -8.48
N GLY A 537 -16.82 -12.30 -8.91
CA GLY A 537 -15.38 -11.99 -8.82
C GLY A 537 -14.47 -13.13 -9.30
N GLY A 538 -13.43 -13.43 -8.52
CA GLY A 538 -12.49 -14.52 -8.82
C GLY A 538 -13.09 -15.94 -8.82
N THR A 539 -14.32 -16.13 -8.31
CA THR A 539 -14.98 -17.45 -8.30
C THR A 539 -15.29 -17.96 -9.70
N ILE A 540 -15.41 -17.07 -10.70
CA ILE A 540 -15.64 -17.46 -12.11
C ILE A 540 -14.62 -18.50 -12.62
N ARG A 541 -13.39 -18.47 -12.08
CA ARG A 541 -12.29 -19.38 -12.44
C ARG A 541 -12.58 -20.85 -12.17
N ILE A 542 -13.58 -21.15 -11.33
CA ILE A 542 -14.00 -22.50 -10.97
C ILE A 542 -15.45 -22.82 -11.36
N TYR A 543 -16.10 -21.96 -12.16
CA TYR A 543 -17.37 -22.25 -12.81
C TYR A 543 -17.12 -22.89 -14.17
N PHE A 544 -17.47 -24.18 -14.31
CA PHE A 544 -17.26 -24.96 -15.52
C PHE A 544 -18.59 -25.45 -16.08
N TRP A 545 -19.27 -24.61 -16.86
CA TRP A 545 -20.52 -25.00 -17.52
C TRP A 545 -20.36 -26.29 -18.36
N PRO A 546 -21.33 -27.22 -18.35
CA PRO A 546 -22.58 -27.25 -17.56
C PRO A 546 -22.44 -27.93 -16.18
N TYR A 547 -21.21 -28.29 -15.81
CA TYR A 547 -20.92 -29.15 -14.67
C TYR A 547 -20.89 -28.39 -13.34
N THR A 548 -21.44 -29.05 -12.33
CA THR A 548 -21.39 -28.63 -10.94
C THR A 548 -20.06 -29.03 -10.28
N VAL A 549 -19.75 -28.42 -9.14
CA VAL A 549 -18.58 -28.80 -8.34
C VAL A 549 -18.57 -30.28 -7.96
N LYS A 550 -19.75 -30.87 -7.72
CA LYS A 550 -19.87 -32.29 -7.39
C LYS A 550 -19.38 -33.21 -8.52
N GLU A 551 -19.45 -32.76 -9.76
CA GLU A 551 -19.06 -33.54 -10.93
C GLU A 551 -17.57 -33.41 -11.25
N TRP A 552 -16.99 -32.20 -11.18
CA TRP A 552 -15.59 -32.00 -11.54
C TRP A 552 -14.60 -32.18 -10.37
N MET A 553 -15.03 -31.96 -9.12
CA MET A 553 -14.15 -32.06 -7.95
C MET A 553 -13.54 -33.46 -7.77
N PRO A 554 -14.27 -34.58 -7.94
CA PRO A 554 -13.67 -35.92 -7.84
C PRO A 554 -12.53 -36.14 -8.83
N VAL A 555 -12.64 -35.60 -10.05
CA VAL A 555 -11.60 -35.68 -11.07
C VAL A 555 -10.36 -34.87 -10.67
N LEU A 556 -10.56 -33.67 -10.11
CA LEU A 556 -9.46 -32.87 -9.58
C LEU A 556 -8.76 -33.57 -8.42
N THR A 557 -9.51 -34.16 -7.50
CA THR A 557 -8.99 -34.93 -6.36
C THR A 557 -8.17 -36.12 -6.83
N ALA A 558 -8.67 -36.88 -7.80
CA ALA A 558 -7.93 -38.00 -8.41
C ALA A 558 -6.60 -37.56 -9.05
N LYS A 559 -6.51 -36.31 -9.52
CA LYS A 559 -5.30 -35.69 -10.08
C LYS A 559 -4.39 -35.02 -9.02
N GLY A 560 -4.68 -35.19 -7.73
CA GLY A 560 -3.87 -34.67 -6.61
C GLY A 560 -4.36 -33.34 -6.01
N GLY A 561 -5.57 -32.88 -6.38
CA GLY A 561 -6.28 -31.79 -5.69
C GLY A 561 -5.73 -30.37 -5.90
N ARG A 562 -4.75 -30.17 -6.79
CA ARG A 562 -3.99 -28.90 -6.90
C ARG A 562 -3.73 -28.47 -8.34
N TYR A 563 -4.74 -28.22 -9.16
CA TYR A 563 -4.49 -27.70 -10.52
C TYR A 563 -4.47 -26.16 -10.56
N GLY A 564 -3.27 -25.59 -10.61
CA GLY A 564 -2.95 -24.21 -11.02
C GLY A 564 -3.94 -23.12 -10.61
N ALA A 565 -4.82 -22.72 -11.53
CA ALA A 565 -5.77 -21.62 -11.29
C ALA A 565 -6.89 -22.02 -10.29
N ILE A 566 -7.28 -23.30 -10.28
CA ILE A 566 -8.21 -23.85 -9.29
C ILE A 566 -7.51 -23.92 -7.92
N GLN A 567 -6.21 -24.26 -7.89
CA GLN A 567 -5.42 -24.27 -6.65
C GLN A 567 -5.35 -22.89 -6.00
N ASP A 568 -5.05 -21.83 -6.75
CA ASP A 568 -5.00 -20.46 -6.22
C ASP A 568 -6.33 -20.04 -5.56
N TYR A 569 -7.44 -20.58 -6.05
CA TYR A 569 -8.76 -20.35 -5.46
C TYR A 569 -9.03 -21.25 -4.25
N ILE A 570 -8.88 -22.58 -4.39
CA ILE A 570 -9.18 -23.58 -3.35
C ILE A 570 -8.24 -23.48 -2.15
N ALA A 571 -6.94 -23.21 -2.36
CA ALA A 571 -5.96 -23.06 -1.29
C ALA A 571 -6.30 -21.90 -0.33
N ASN A 572 -7.12 -20.96 -0.79
CA ASN A 572 -7.61 -19.83 0.00
C ASN A 572 -9.05 -20.04 0.54
N HIS A 573 -9.78 -21.09 0.12
CA HIS A 573 -11.24 -21.26 0.35
C HIS A 573 -11.69 -22.74 0.48
N THR A 574 -10.97 -23.56 1.25
CA THR A 574 -10.98 -25.04 1.19
C THR A 574 -12.34 -25.75 1.27
N ASP A 575 -13.36 -25.20 1.94
CA ASP A 575 -14.67 -25.86 2.11
C ASP A 575 -15.81 -25.25 1.25
N ALA A 576 -15.50 -24.20 0.47
CA ALA A 576 -16.50 -23.36 -0.19
C ALA A 576 -17.15 -23.97 -1.43
N ALA A 577 -16.37 -24.77 -2.18
CA ALA A 577 -16.74 -25.16 -3.52
C ALA A 577 -18.02 -26.02 -3.54
N GLN A 578 -18.26 -26.81 -2.50
CA GLN A 578 -19.46 -27.66 -2.40
C GLN A 578 -20.78 -26.89 -2.26
N TYR A 579 -20.73 -25.60 -1.89
CA TYR A 579 -21.91 -24.73 -1.70
C TYR A 579 -22.18 -23.82 -2.89
N MET A 580 -21.41 -23.93 -3.97
CA MET A 580 -21.61 -23.14 -5.18
C MET A 580 -22.84 -23.58 -5.95
N ARG A 581 -23.60 -22.59 -6.44
CA ARG A 581 -24.75 -22.81 -7.31
C ARG A 581 -24.31 -23.04 -8.75
N SER A 582 -25.09 -23.79 -9.50
CA SER A 582 -24.93 -23.89 -10.94
C SER A 582 -25.55 -22.69 -11.66
N TYR A 583 -25.14 -22.47 -12.92
CA TYR A 583 -25.81 -21.49 -13.79
C TYR A 583 -27.30 -21.79 -13.95
N GLN A 584 -27.66 -23.07 -14.07
CA GLN A 584 -29.02 -23.55 -14.25
C GLN A 584 -29.91 -23.15 -13.06
N GLU A 585 -29.45 -23.42 -11.83
CA GLU A 585 -30.20 -23.06 -10.60
C GLU A 585 -30.39 -21.54 -10.49
N GLN A 586 -29.33 -20.76 -10.79
CA GLN A 586 -29.39 -19.31 -10.68
C GLN A 586 -30.35 -18.70 -11.70
N LEU A 587 -30.26 -19.10 -12.97
CA LEU A 587 -31.14 -18.62 -14.04
C LEU A 587 -32.61 -18.96 -13.75
N ALA A 588 -32.90 -20.20 -13.32
CA ALA A 588 -34.24 -20.63 -12.95
C ALA A 588 -34.81 -19.80 -11.79
N PHE A 589 -34.02 -19.57 -10.74
CA PHE A 589 -34.44 -18.77 -9.60
C PHE A 589 -34.73 -17.32 -9.99
N TYR A 590 -33.83 -16.69 -10.73
CA TYR A 590 -33.97 -15.28 -11.10
C TYR A 590 -35.16 -15.06 -12.04
N LYS A 591 -35.37 -15.96 -13.00
CA LYS A 591 -36.56 -15.94 -13.87
C LYS A 591 -37.86 -16.07 -13.08
N LYS A 592 -37.93 -17.00 -12.12
CA LYS A 592 -39.11 -17.21 -11.28
C LYS A 592 -39.49 -15.96 -10.47
N HIS A 593 -38.52 -15.14 -10.09
CA HIS A 593 -38.70 -14.00 -9.19
C HIS A 593 -38.64 -12.63 -9.86
N ASP A 594 -38.61 -12.58 -11.20
CA ASP A 594 -38.47 -11.37 -12.02
C ASP A 594 -37.24 -10.53 -11.62
N LEU A 595 -36.10 -11.22 -11.51
CA LEU A 595 -34.79 -10.64 -11.25
C LEU A 595 -33.88 -10.84 -12.46
N LYS A 596 -32.80 -10.05 -12.55
CA LYS A 596 -31.84 -10.14 -13.65
C LYS A 596 -30.42 -10.43 -13.21
N LEU A 597 -29.62 -10.92 -14.16
CA LEU A 597 -28.22 -11.25 -13.96
C LEU A 597 -27.31 -10.44 -14.89
N ILE A 598 -26.16 -10.01 -14.38
CA ILE A 598 -24.96 -9.84 -15.21
C ILE A 598 -24.30 -11.22 -15.21
N LEU A 599 -24.35 -11.94 -16.33
CA LEU A 599 -23.86 -13.31 -16.44
C LEU A 599 -22.39 -13.31 -16.89
N LEU A 600 -21.49 -13.77 -16.03
CA LEU A 600 -20.08 -13.89 -16.34
C LEU A 600 -19.80 -15.19 -17.08
N LEU A 601 -18.83 -15.16 -18.00
CA LEU A 601 -18.31 -16.34 -18.70
C LEU A 601 -16.89 -16.67 -18.23
N ASN A 602 -16.64 -17.95 -17.98
CA ASN A 602 -15.27 -18.45 -17.78
C ASN A 602 -14.61 -18.55 -19.16
N CYS A 603 -13.83 -17.54 -19.50
CA CYS A 603 -13.27 -17.41 -20.84
C CYS A 603 -11.91 -18.13 -21.00
N HIS A 604 -11.32 -18.64 -19.92
CA HIS A 604 -9.96 -19.18 -19.92
C HIS A 604 -9.88 -20.67 -19.58
N ALA A 605 -10.95 -21.29 -19.08
CA ALA A 605 -10.96 -22.72 -18.77
C ALA A 605 -12.36 -23.35 -18.85
N ILE A 606 -12.40 -24.65 -19.16
CA ILE A 606 -13.58 -25.50 -19.05
C ILE A 606 -13.24 -26.86 -18.42
N PHE A 607 -14.26 -27.55 -17.95
CA PHE A 607 -14.23 -28.99 -17.69
C PHE A 607 -15.13 -29.67 -18.73
N ASN A 608 -14.61 -30.66 -19.45
CA ASN A 608 -15.35 -31.32 -20.53
C ASN A 608 -16.06 -32.62 -20.09
N GLY A 609 -16.18 -32.86 -18.79
CA GLY A 609 -16.69 -34.11 -18.22
C GLY A 609 -15.60 -35.13 -17.87
N LYS A 610 -14.38 -34.97 -18.39
CA LYS A 610 -13.25 -35.89 -18.15
C LYS A 610 -11.98 -35.18 -17.66
N GLU A 611 -11.69 -34.00 -18.20
CA GLU A 611 -10.47 -33.26 -17.89
C GLU A 611 -10.70 -31.75 -17.93
N PHE A 612 -9.75 -31.01 -17.35
CA PHE A 612 -9.72 -29.55 -17.37
C PHE A 612 -8.94 -29.08 -18.58
N ILE A 613 -9.54 -28.19 -19.36
CA ILE A 613 -8.93 -27.57 -20.53
C ILE A 613 -8.75 -26.10 -20.23
N TYR A 614 -7.50 -25.65 -20.24
CA TYR A 614 -7.13 -24.24 -20.09
C TYR A 614 -6.73 -23.68 -21.44
N VAL A 615 -7.00 -22.40 -21.66
CA VAL A 615 -6.58 -21.68 -22.87
C VAL A 615 -5.07 -21.67 -23.05
N LYS A 616 -4.31 -21.92 -21.98
CA LYS A 616 -2.86 -22.09 -22.00
C LYS A 616 -2.50 -23.51 -21.56
N ASN A 617 -1.71 -24.19 -22.39
CA ASN A 617 -1.18 -25.51 -22.11
C ASN A 617 -0.03 -25.45 -21.11
N LEU A 618 -0.07 -26.32 -20.11
CA LEU A 618 1.02 -26.57 -19.18
C LEU A 618 1.07 -28.08 -18.89
N PRO A 619 2.25 -28.72 -18.84
CA PRO A 619 2.35 -30.15 -18.53
C PRO A 619 1.66 -30.50 -17.21
N GLU A 620 1.04 -31.67 -17.12
CA GLU A 620 0.21 -32.08 -15.98
C GLU A 620 0.95 -32.01 -14.63
N ASP A 621 2.23 -32.41 -14.58
CA ASP A 621 3.02 -32.33 -13.35
C ASP A 621 3.41 -30.91 -12.95
N GLU A 622 3.44 -29.98 -13.90
CA GLU A 622 3.65 -28.56 -13.66
C GLU A 622 2.35 -27.84 -13.27
N MET A 623 1.20 -28.27 -13.79
CA MET A 623 -0.11 -27.78 -13.34
C MET A 623 -0.35 -28.01 -11.85
N LYS A 624 0.33 -29.00 -11.23
CA LYS A 624 0.28 -29.24 -9.78
C LYS A 624 0.97 -28.17 -8.92
N LYS A 625 1.80 -27.32 -9.55
CA LYS A 625 2.71 -26.39 -8.85
C LYS A 625 2.53 -24.95 -9.32
N LYS A 626 1.98 -24.74 -10.52
CA LYS A 626 2.01 -23.48 -11.25
C LYS A 626 0.66 -23.20 -11.90
N ASN A 627 0.28 -21.93 -11.91
CA ASN A 627 -0.92 -21.46 -12.60
C ASN A 627 -0.67 -21.41 -14.13
N PRO A 628 -1.43 -22.17 -14.96
CA PRO A 628 -1.24 -22.19 -16.42
C PRO A 628 -1.51 -20.84 -17.09
N LEU A 629 -2.30 -19.96 -16.47
CA LEU A 629 -2.54 -18.62 -17.00
C LEU A 629 -1.27 -17.76 -16.99
N ILE A 630 -0.36 -18.03 -16.03
CA ILE A 630 0.93 -17.34 -15.89
C ILE A 630 2.02 -18.06 -16.69
N TYR A 631 2.15 -19.38 -16.50
CA TYR A 631 3.32 -20.14 -16.96
C TYR A 631 3.08 -20.97 -18.23
N GLY A 632 1.84 -21.15 -18.67
CA GLY A 632 1.51 -21.98 -19.83
C GLY A 632 1.73 -21.28 -21.17
N THR A 633 1.57 -22.03 -22.26
CA THR A 633 1.64 -21.52 -23.65
C THR A 633 0.25 -21.44 -24.26
N PHE A 634 -0.08 -20.31 -24.90
CA PHE A 634 -1.40 -20.09 -25.50
C PHE A 634 -1.74 -21.16 -26.56
N ASN A 635 -2.94 -21.72 -26.49
CA ASN A 635 -3.40 -22.79 -27.36
C ASN A 635 -4.75 -22.43 -28.00
N ILE A 636 -4.73 -22.23 -29.32
CA ILE A 636 -5.91 -21.85 -30.10
C ILE A 636 -6.99 -22.95 -30.08
N LYS A 637 -6.60 -24.24 -30.17
CA LYS A 637 -7.58 -25.34 -30.12
C LYS A 637 -8.28 -25.42 -28.77
N ALA A 638 -7.56 -25.10 -27.69
CA ALA A 638 -8.17 -25.02 -26.36
C ALA A 638 -9.16 -23.85 -26.29
N LEU A 639 -8.80 -22.69 -26.84
CA LEU A 639 -9.73 -21.55 -26.94
C LEU A 639 -11.00 -21.91 -27.72
N GLU A 640 -10.87 -22.57 -28.88
CA GLU A 640 -12.03 -22.99 -29.68
C GLU A 640 -12.98 -23.88 -28.89
N GLN A 641 -12.45 -24.82 -28.10
CA GLN A 641 -13.25 -25.68 -27.24
C GLN A 641 -13.94 -24.91 -26.11
N ILE A 642 -13.24 -23.95 -25.48
CA ILE A 642 -13.80 -23.09 -24.44
C ILE A 642 -14.94 -22.23 -25.02
N VAL A 643 -14.74 -21.61 -26.19
CA VAL A 643 -15.75 -20.80 -26.87
C VAL A 643 -16.96 -21.66 -27.25
N ALA A 644 -16.74 -22.87 -27.78
CA ALA A 644 -17.81 -23.81 -28.12
C ALA A 644 -18.61 -24.25 -26.89
N ALA A 645 -17.95 -24.53 -25.77
CA ALA A 645 -18.63 -24.86 -24.51
C ALA A 645 -19.46 -23.68 -24.00
N ASN A 646 -18.90 -22.46 -23.97
CA ASN A 646 -19.65 -21.26 -23.58
C ASN A 646 -20.81 -20.96 -24.54
N ALA A 647 -20.68 -21.27 -25.83
CA ALA A 647 -21.76 -21.16 -26.79
C ALA A 647 -22.98 -22.04 -26.43
N THR A 648 -22.76 -23.21 -25.81
CA THR A 648 -23.86 -24.07 -25.32
C THR A 648 -24.58 -23.47 -24.11
N LEU A 649 -23.89 -22.72 -23.24
CA LEU A 649 -24.54 -21.95 -22.18
C LEU A 649 -25.44 -20.86 -22.77
N VAL A 650 -24.96 -20.17 -23.80
CA VAL A 650 -25.76 -19.17 -24.52
C VAL A 650 -27.00 -19.83 -25.16
N ASP A 651 -26.85 -20.99 -25.78
CA ASP A 651 -27.97 -21.76 -26.33
C ASP A 651 -28.96 -22.20 -25.25
N TYR A 652 -28.48 -22.58 -24.06
CA TYR A 652 -29.34 -22.89 -22.92
C TYR A 652 -30.15 -21.66 -22.46
N VAL A 653 -29.52 -20.47 -22.42
CA VAL A 653 -30.21 -19.22 -22.09
C VAL A 653 -31.29 -18.88 -23.12
N ILE A 654 -31.00 -19.03 -24.41
CA ILE A 654 -31.95 -18.78 -25.50
C ILE A 654 -33.12 -19.78 -25.43
N ASN A 655 -32.81 -21.08 -25.48
CA ASN A 655 -33.80 -22.14 -25.59
C ASN A 655 -34.62 -22.31 -24.30
N GLY A 656 -34.06 -21.98 -23.14
CA GLY A 656 -34.75 -21.96 -21.85
C GLY A 656 -35.60 -20.71 -21.61
N GLY A 657 -35.59 -19.75 -22.55
CA GLY A 657 -36.31 -18.49 -22.44
C GLY A 657 -35.81 -17.62 -21.28
N PHE A 658 -34.49 -17.58 -21.06
CA PHE A 658 -33.83 -16.79 -20.01
C PHE A 658 -33.24 -15.47 -20.53
N LEU A 659 -33.47 -15.11 -21.80
CA LEU A 659 -32.92 -13.89 -22.39
C LEU A 659 -33.26 -12.63 -21.58
N ASP A 660 -34.51 -12.48 -21.14
CA ASP A 660 -34.93 -11.34 -20.31
C ASP A 660 -34.38 -11.38 -18.87
N THR A 661 -33.91 -12.55 -18.43
CA THR A 661 -33.24 -12.76 -17.14
C THR A 661 -31.76 -12.34 -17.20
N VAL A 662 -31.14 -12.28 -18.39
CA VAL A 662 -29.74 -11.85 -18.55
C VAL A 662 -29.70 -10.40 -19.01
N ALA A 663 -29.37 -9.47 -18.10
CA ALA A 663 -29.25 -8.05 -18.42
C ALA A 663 -27.97 -7.75 -19.21
N TYR A 664 -26.87 -8.39 -18.85
CA TYR A 664 -25.54 -8.16 -19.44
C TYR A 664 -24.71 -9.45 -19.45
N TRP A 665 -23.75 -9.51 -20.37
CA TRP A 665 -22.78 -10.61 -20.50
C TRP A 665 -21.39 -10.07 -20.20
N GLU A 666 -20.73 -10.57 -19.17
CA GLU A 666 -19.40 -10.10 -18.76
C GLU A 666 -18.33 -11.15 -19.04
N LEU A 667 -17.22 -10.71 -19.63
CA LEU A 667 -16.16 -11.60 -20.10
C LEU A 667 -15.03 -11.71 -19.08
N ASP A 668 -15.06 -12.80 -18.30
CA ASP A 668 -14.09 -13.10 -17.25
C ASP A 668 -14.10 -12.10 -16.08
N ASN A 669 -13.19 -12.28 -15.12
CA ASN A 669 -12.97 -11.37 -14.01
C ASN A 669 -11.48 -11.15 -13.77
N GLU A 670 -11.04 -9.89 -13.81
CA GLU A 670 -9.69 -9.50 -13.43
C GLU A 670 -8.57 -10.36 -14.06
N PRO A 671 -8.50 -10.47 -15.39
CA PRO A 671 -7.53 -11.31 -16.08
C PRO A 671 -6.10 -10.71 -16.07
N TRP A 672 -5.77 -9.88 -15.07
CA TRP A 672 -4.54 -9.07 -15.00
C TRP A 672 -3.24 -9.89 -15.04
N THR A 673 -3.30 -11.16 -14.64
CA THR A 673 -2.17 -12.09 -14.69
C THR A 673 -1.88 -12.62 -16.10
N MET A 674 -2.80 -12.41 -17.05
CA MET A 674 -2.65 -12.78 -18.45
C MET A 674 -2.08 -11.61 -19.26
N LYS A 675 -1.34 -11.91 -20.34
CA LYS A 675 -0.91 -10.88 -21.29
C LYS A 675 -2.14 -10.23 -21.93
N ALA A 676 -2.09 -8.90 -22.09
CA ALA A 676 -3.20 -8.14 -22.67
C ALA A 676 -3.59 -8.64 -24.07
N GLU A 677 -2.61 -9.01 -24.89
CA GLU A 677 -2.85 -9.52 -26.25
C GLU A 677 -3.58 -10.88 -26.25
N GLU A 678 -3.24 -11.75 -25.29
CA GLU A 678 -3.89 -13.05 -25.10
C GLU A 678 -5.34 -12.85 -24.67
N TYR A 679 -5.59 -11.99 -23.67
CA TYR A 679 -6.95 -11.70 -23.21
C TYR A 679 -7.81 -11.02 -24.28
N ALA A 680 -7.26 -10.06 -25.03
CA ALA A 680 -7.98 -9.40 -26.12
C ALA A 680 -8.42 -10.42 -27.19
N TYR A 681 -7.57 -11.39 -27.52
CA TYR A 681 -7.90 -12.45 -28.47
C TYR A 681 -9.02 -13.37 -27.94
N ILE A 682 -8.93 -13.77 -26.67
CA ILE A 682 -9.98 -14.55 -25.99
C ILE A 682 -11.31 -13.79 -25.99
N ALA A 683 -11.29 -12.53 -25.57
CA ALA A 683 -12.47 -11.69 -25.49
C ALA A 683 -13.09 -11.47 -26.88
N ALA A 684 -12.28 -11.20 -27.91
CA ALA A 684 -12.77 -11.06 -29.28
C ALA A 684 -13.49 -12.31 -29.79
N ALA A 685 -12.99 -13.51 -29.48
CA ALA A 685 -13.64 -14.76 -29.85
C ALA A 685 -15.02 -14.92 -29.16
N HIS A 686 -15.10 -14.61 -27.86
CA HIS A 686 -16.35 -14.66 -27.10
C HIS A 686 -17.35 -13.56 -27.53
N ILE A 687 -16.88 -12.35 -27.85
CA ILE A 687 -17.72 -11.27 -28.39
C ILE A 687 -18.38 -11.71 -29.70
N LYS A 688 -17.60 -12.27 -30.63
CA LYS A 688 -18.11 -12.77 -31.92
C LYS A 688 -19.13 -13.88 -31.72
N MET A 689 -18.87 -14.80 -30.79
CA MET A 689 -19.81 -15.87 -30.42
C MET A 689 -21.11 -15.31 -29.84
N LEU A 690 -21.04 -14.37 -28.90
CA LEU A 690 -22.23 -13.78 -28.28
C LEU A 690 -23.07 -13.02 -29.30
N LYS A 691 -22.46 -12.17 -30.13
CA LYS A 691 -23.18 -11.37 -31.13
C LYS A 691 -23.77 -12.21 -32.27
N SER A 692 -23.15 -13.35 -32.62
CA SER A 692 -23.72 -14.23 -33.65
C SER A 692 -24.98 -14.95 -33.17
N LYS A 693 -25.06 -15.28 -31.88
CA LYS A 693 -26.24 -15.93 -31.28
C LYS A 693 -27.29 -14.94 -30.78
N ILE A 694 -26.85 -13.80 -30.24
CA ILE A 694 -27.69 -12.77 -29.65
C ILE A 694 -27.19 -11.41 -30.15
N PRO A 695 -27.66 -10.93 -31.33
CA PRO A 695 -27.22 -9.65 -31.88
C PRO A 695 -27.41 -8.46 -30.91
N GLY A 696 -28.45 -8.52 -30.07
CA GLY A 696 -28.76 -7.51 -29.04
C GLY A 696 -28.02 -7.67 -27.70
N ALA A 697 -27.14 -8.67 -27.54
CA ALA A 697 -26.45 -8.90 -26.26
C ALA A 697 -25.66 -7.68 -25.83
N LYS A 698 -25.81 -7.27 -24.57
CA LYS A 698 -25.02 -6.20 -23.96
C LYS A 698 -23.75 -6.75 -23.33
N ILE A 699 -22.59 -6.41 -23.88
CA ILE A 699 -21.31 -7.05 -23.51
C ILE A 699 -20.44 -6.10 -22.68
N ILE A 700 -19.94 -6.63 -21.55
CA ILE A 700 -19.00 -5.98 -20.64
C ILE A 700 -17.64 -6.68 -20.76
N VAL A 701 -16.58 -5.90 -21.03
CA VAL A 701 -15.20 -6.39 -21.17
C VAL A 701 -14.32 -5.84 -20.04
N ALA A 702 -13.46 -6.65 -19.43
CA ALA A 702 -12.61 -6.20 -18.33
C ALA A 702 -11.62 -5.09 -18.75
N ALA A 703 -11.52 -4.04 -17.93
CA ALA A 703 -10.50 -3.00 -18.02
C ALA A 703 -9.89 -2.73 -16.63
N GLN A 704 -8.59 -2.48 -16.57
CA GLN A 704 -7.92 -2.36 -15.29
C GLN A 704 -8.08 -0.95 -14.72
N GLY A 705 -8.55 -0.85 -13.47
CA GLY A 705 -8.51 0.40 -12.72
C GLY A 705 -7.08 0.90 -12.58
N ILE A 706 -6.87 2.20 -12.72
CA ILE A 706 -5.54 2.78 -12.57
C ILE A 706 -5.31 3.00 -11.07
N LYS A 707 -4.17 2.53 -10.55
CA LYS A 707 -3.77 2.82 -9.17
C LYS A 707 -3.82 4.34 -8.92
N SER A 708 -4.22 4.75 -7.72
CA SER A 708 -4.28 6.16 -7.35
C SER A 708 -2.91 6.80 -7.52
N TYR A 709 -2.85 7.89 -8.30
CA TYR A 709 -1.67 8.72 -8.57
C TYR A 709 -0.34 7.94 -8.76
N PRO A 710 -0.24 7.10 -9.81
CA PRO A 710 0.99 6.37 -10.06
C PRO A 710 2.09 7.39 -10.48
N PRO A 711 3.35 7.19 -10.07
CA PRO A 711 4.44 8.11 -10.43
C PRO A 711 4.64 8.30 -11.94
N ASN A 712 4.26 7.29 -12.74
CA ASN A 712 4.20 7.36 -14.20
C ASN A 712 2.88 6.71 -14.66
N LEU A 713 1.91 7.52 -15.06
CA LEU A 713 0.60 7.05 -15.52
C LEU A 713 0.72 6.18 -16.76
N GLU A 714 1.33 6.71 -17.82
CA GLU A 714 1.44 6.00 -19.09
C GLU A 714 2.34 4.78 -18.98
N GLY A 715 3.41 4.83 -18.17
CA GLY A 715 4.27 3.66 -17.93
C GLY A 715 3.67 2.62 -16.97
N SER A 716 2.54 2.90 -16.32
CA SER A 716 1.95 1.96 -15.37
C SER A 716 1.45 0.70 -16.08
N SER A 717 1.63 -0.46 -15.44
CA SER A 717 1.19 -1.74 -16.02
C SER A 717 -0.32 -1.77 -16.28
N HIS A 718 -1.12 -1.08 -15.45
CA HIS A 718 -2.59 -1.08 -15.56
C HIS A 718 -3.06 -0.25 -16.75
N TYR A 719 -2.43 0.90 -16.97
CA TYR A 719 -2.66 1.73 -18.15
C TYR A 719 -2.26 0.98 -19.43
N GLN A 720 -1.05 0.43 -19.48
CA GLN A 720 -0.53 -0.25 -20.67
C GLN A 720 -1.33 -1.51 -21.01
N TRP A 721 -1.70 -2.30 -20.01
CA TRP A 721 -2.52 -3.49 -20.20
C TRP A 721 -3.88 -3.11 -20.81
N THR A 722 -4.58 -2.15 -20.20
CA THR A 722 -5.90 -1.70 -20.66
C THR A 722 -5.84 -1.10 -22.07
N LYS A 723 -4.86 -0.23 -22.33
CA LYS A 723 -4.62 0.33 -23.67
C LYS A 723 -4.40 -0.77 -24.71
N LYS A 724 -3.60 -1.79 -24.38
CA LYS A 724 -3.29 -2.88 -25.30
C LYS A 724 -4.51 -3.76 -25.59
N VAL A 725 -5.34 -4.03 -24.58
CA VAL A 725 -6.61 -4.76 -24.77
C VAL A 725 -7.52 -4.03 -25.74
N MET A 726 -7.74 -2.72 -25.52
CA MET A 726 -8.57 -1.91 -26.42
C MET A 726 -8.02 -1.90 -27.85
N LEU A 727 -6.73 -1.60 -28.01
CA LEU A 727 -6.06 -1.57 -29.32
C LEU A 727 -6.25 -2.89 -30.09
N ASP A 728 -6.07 -4.04 -29.43
CA ASP A 728 -6.17 -5.34 -30.08
C ASP A 728 -7.60 -5.77 -30.35
N LEU A 729 -8.55 -5.42 -29.48
CA LEU A 729 -9.99 -5.62 -29.74
C LEU A 729 -10.45 -4.81 -30.96
N ASN A 730 -9.97 -3.57 -31.09
CA ASN A 730 -10.25 -2.76 -32.26
C ASN A 730 -9.67 -3.38 -33.53
N LYS A 731 -8.40 -3.82 -33.49
CA LYS A 731 -7.76 -4.57 -34.60
C LYS A 731 -8.49 -5.88 -34.94
N ALA A 732 -9.06 -6.54 -33.96
CA ALA A 732 -9.84 -7.77 -34.16
C ALA A 732 -11.23 -7.51 -34.79
N GLY A 733 -11.59 -6.24 -35.03
CA GLY A 733 -12.82 -5.82 -35.69
C GLY A 733 -14.06 -5.95 -34.80
N VAL A 734 -13.90 -5.90 -33.47
CA VAL A 734 -15.00 -6.08 -32.51
C VAL A 734 -15.37 -4.83 -31.73
N ALA A 735 -14.79 -3.67 -32.04
CA ALA A 735 -15.05 -2.42 -31.31
C ALA A 735 -16.54 -2.05 -31.29
N GLY A 736 -17.24 -2.18 -32.42
CA GLY A 736 -18.67 -1.91 -32.53
C GLY A 736 -19.59 -2.91 -31.82
N TYR A 737 -19.03 -3.95 -31.21
CA TYR A 737 -19.77 -4.99 -30.47
C TYR A 737 -19.62 -4.89 -28.96
N VAL A 738 -18.70 -4.06 -28.47
CA VAL A 738 -18.51 -3.83 -27.03
C VAL A 738 -19.44 -2.72 -26.58
N ASP A 739 -20.28 -3.00 -25.56
CA ASP A 739 -21.17 -1.99 -24.98
C ASP A 739 -20.51 -1.28 -23.80
N TYR A 740 -19.74 -2.03 -22.99
CA TYR A 740 -19.11 -1.51 -21.77
C TYR A 740 -17.69 -2.04 -21.54
N PHE A 741 -16.85 -1.19 -20.94
CA PHE A 741 -15.67 -1.64 -20.21
C PHE A 741 -15.94 -1.67 -18.70
N ALA A 742 -15.53 -2.76 -18.06
CA ALA A 742 -15.61 -2.99 -16.63
C ALA A 742 -14.47 -2.29 -15.90
N LEU A 743 -14.78 -1.34 -15.02
CA LEU A 743 -13.82 -0.66 -14.16
C LEU A 743 -13.98 -1.15 -12.72
N HIS A 744 -12.87 -1.57 -12.10
CA HIS A 744 -12.84 -2.03 -10.71
C HIS A 744 -12.14 -1.01 -9.82
N MET A 745 -12.83 -0.49 -8.80
CA MET A 745 -12.31 0.56 -7.93
C MET A 745 -12.94 0.53 -6.54
N TYR A 746 -12.11 0.67 -5.52
CA TYR A 746 -12.54 0.66 -4.12
C TYR A 746 -11.94 1.83 -3.36
N PRO A 747 -12.73 2.82 -2.89
CA PRO A 747 -12.24 3.77 -1.91
C PRO A 747 -11.79 3.06 -0.65
N PHE A 748 -10.58 3.38 -0.19
CA PHE A 748 -10.04 2.83 1.06
C PHE A 748 -10.27 3.79 2.22
N LEU A 749 -10.84 3.28 3.29
CA LEU A 749 -11.01 3.96 4.56
C LEU A 749 -9.79 3.68 5.44
N SER A 750 -9.27 4.75 6.06
CA SER A 750 -8.25 4.60 7.11
C SER A 750 -8.85 3.86 8.30
N ASP A 751 -8.14 2.85 8.82
CA ASP A 751 -8.51 2.12 10.03
C ASP A 751 -8.27 2.92 11.33
N SER A 752 -7.64 4.10 11.24
CA SER A 752 -7.42 4.99 12.38
C SER A 752 -8.64 5.88 12.64
N SER A 753 -9.29 5.68 13.79
CA SER A 753 -10.44 6.49 14.24
C SER A 753 -10.10 7.97 14.42
N GLU A 754 -8.85 8.31 14.73
CA GLU A 754 -8.38 9.68 14.87
C GLU A 754 -8.11 10.35 13.52
N GLN A 755 -7.53 9.62 12.55
CA GLN A 755 -7.31 10.16 11.20
C GLN A 755 -8.63 10.52 10.53
N TRP A 756 -9.69 9.72 10.68
CA TRP A 756 -10.99 10.01 10.10
C TRP A 756 -11.73 11.19 10.77
N LYS A 757 -11.73 11.29 12.10
CA LYS A 757 -12.35 12.44 12.79
C LYS A 757 -11.70 13.77 12.38
N ASN A 758 -10.41 13.74 12.05
CA ASN A 758 -9.69 14.88 11.48
C ASN A 758 -9.90 15.01 9.95
N ASN A 759 -10.17 13.90 9.25
CA ASN A 759 -10.41 13.80 7.81
C ASN A 759 -11.91 13.64 7.48
N LEU A 760 -12.78 14.44 8.10
CA LEU A 760 -14.21 14.56 7.72
C LEU A 760 -14.41 14.91 6.23
N SER A 761 -13.30 15.21 5.53
CA SER A 761 -13.07 15.48 4.13
C SER A 761 -12.46 14.32 3.33
N GLU A 762 -12.70 13.03 3.65
CA GLU A 762 -12.40 11.92 2.69
C GLU A 762 -13.29 12.09 1.43
N GLU A 763 -12.92 13.05 0.61
CA GLU A 763 -13.47 13.46 -0.68
C GLU A 763 -12.40 13.25 -1.76
N TRP A 764 -11.16 12.95 -1.35
CA TRP A 764 -10.09 12.63 -2.29
C TRP A 764 -10.45 11.48 -3.23
N PHE A 765 -11.25 10.51 -2.79
CA PHE A 765 -11.68 9.42 -3.67
C PHE A 765 -12.68 9.89 -4.73
N ILE A 766 -13.41 11.00 -4.49
CA ILE A 766 -14.26 11.63 -5.52
C ILE A 766 -13.35 12.08 -6.68
N ARG A 767 -12.24 12.75 -6.35
CA ARG A 767 -11.20 13.15 -7.32
C ARG A 767 -10.63 11.93 -8.04
N ASP A 768 -10.25 10.89 -7.28
CA ASP A 768 -9.62 9.70 -7.87
C ASP A 768 -10.56 8.90 -8.78
N ILE A 769 -11.85 8.82 -8.45
CA ILE A 769 -12.88 8.21 -9.30
C ILE A 769 -13.04 9.00 -10.59
N TYR A 770 -13.22 10.33 -10.53
CA TYR A 770 -13.32 11.15 -11.75
C TYR A 770 -12.07 11.03 -12.61
N ARG A 771 -10.90 11.12 -11.99
CA ARG A 771 -9.61 10.97 -12.67
C ARG A 771 -9.49 9.64 -13.39
N ASN A 772 -9.82 8.53 -12.73
CA ASN A 772 -9.80 7.20 -13.33
C ASN A 772 -10.78 7.10 -14.50
N CYS A 773 -12.01 7.57 -14.30
CA CYS A 773 -13.02 7.56 -15.35
C CYS A 773 -12.58 8.38 -16.58
N ASP A 774 -11.98 9.55 -16.39
CA ASP A 774 -11.47 10.39 -17.47
C ASP A 774 -10.28 9.75 -18.21
N ILE A 775 -9.34 9.14 -17.48
CA ILE A 775 -8.20 8.43 -18.07
C ILE A 775 -8.68 7.26 -18.94
N ILE A 776 -9.59 6.44 -18.40
CA ILE A 776 -10.16 5.31 -19.14
C ILE A 776 -11.01 5.79 -20.32
N SER A 777 -11.80 6.85 -20.15
CA SER A 777 -12.58 7.45 -21.24
C SER A 777 -11.68 7.92 -22.38
N LYS A 778 -10.59 8.62 -22.06
CA LYS A 778 -9.59 9.04 -23.03
C LYS A 778 -8.95 7.85 -23.76
N LEU A 779 -8.60 6.79 -23.02
CA LEU A 779 -8.09 5.56 -23.64
C LEU A 779 -9.11 4.92 -24.58
N MET A 780 -10.39 4.89 -24.21
CA MET A 780 -11.46 4.37 -25.07
C MET A 780 -11.54 5.18 -26.37
N ASP A 781 -11.54 6.51 -26.27
CA ASP A 781 -11.66 7.40 -27.42
C ASP A 781 -10.46 7.25 -28.37
N GLU A 782 -9.24 7.24 -27.83
CA GLU A 782 -8.00 7.07 -28.60
C GLU A 782 -7.86 5.71 -29.30
N ASN A 783 -8.59 4.69 -28.83
CA ASN A 783 -8.47 3.31 -29.32
C ASN A 783 -9.72 2.80 -30.05
N GLY A 784 -10.63 3.68 -30.47
CA GLY A 784 -11.77 3.34 -31.34
C GLY A 784 -13.07 2.95 -30.62
N PHE A 785 -13.19 3.28 -29.33
CA PHE A 785 -14.34 2.98 -28.48
C PHE A 785 -15.12 4.25 -28.08
N GLY A 786 -15.12 5.28 -28.93
CA GLY A 786 -15.72 6.60 -28.68
C GLY A 786 -17.20 6.59 -28.28
N SER A 787 -17.97 5.55 -28.63
CA SER A 787 -19.38 5.41 -28.23
C SER A 787 -19.62 4.47 -27.02
N VAL A 788 -18.62 3.69 -26.64
CA VAL A 788 -18.72 2.66 -25.57
C VAL A 788 -18.78 3.34 -24.21
N LYS A 789 -19.46 2.73 -23.24
CA LYS A 789 -19.61 3.29 -21.89
C LYS A 789 -18.75 2.52 -20.87
N ILE A 790 -18.67 3.05 -19.65
CA ILE A 790 -18.09 2.36 -18.50
C ILE A 790 -19.23 1.73 -17.71
N TYR A 791 -19.09 0.47 -17.35
CA TYR A 791 -19.92 -0.16 -16.32
C TYR A 791 -18.98 -0.52 -15.17
N ALA A 792 -19.03 0.18 -14.04
CA ALA A 792 -18.10 -0.10 -12.94
C ALA A 792 -18.54 -1.38 -12.23
N SER A 793 -18.14 -2.53 -12.76
CA SER A 793 -18.66 -3.86 -12.39
C SER A 793 -18.13 -4.38 -11.05
N GLU A 794 -17.21 -3.64 -10.42
CA GLU A 794 -16.85 -3.83 -9.02
C GLU A 794 -16.52 -2.49 -8.35
N ILE A 795 -17.46 -2.00 -7.53
CA ILE A 795 -17.23 -0.88 -6.62
C ILE A 795 -17.60 -1.25 -5.19
N GLY A 796 -16.99 -0.57 -4.22
CA GLY A 796 -17.30 -0.73 -2.81
C GLY A 796 -16.27 -0.03 -1.95
N VAL A 797 -16.41 -0.11 -0.63
CA VAL A 797 -15.49 0.53 0.32
C VAL A 797 -14.63 -0.54 0.99
N GLN A 798 -13.32 -0.30 1.13
CA GLN A 798 -12.37 -1.23 1.75
C GLN A 798 -11.55 -0.56 2.87
N SER A 799 -10.78 -1.34 3.64
CA SER A 799 -9.90 -0.84 4.73
C SER A 799 -8.43 -0.83 4.28
N ASP A 800 -7.66 0.18 4.71
CA ASP A 800 -6.23 0.32 4.41
C ASP A 800 -5.36 -0.82 4.99
N GLU A 801 -5.72 -1.40 6.14
CA GLU A 801 -5.00 -2.53 6.75
C GLU A 801 -5.48 -3.90 6.23
N ALA A 802 -6.72 -4.01 5.73
CA ALA A 802 -7.27 -5.26 5.19
C ALA A 802 -6.49 -5.76 3.94
N ILE A 803 -6.01 -4.85 3.09
CA ILE A 803 -5.17 -5.19 1.92
C ILE A 803 -3.84 -5.82 2.34
N LYS A 804 -3.34 -5.47 3.53
CA LYS A 804 -2.03 -5.92 4.04
C LYS A 804 -2.10 -7.31 4.70
N GLY A 805 -3.23 -8.01 4.55
CA GLY A 805 -3.44 -9.33 5.15
C GLY A 805 -3.63 -9.32 6.67
N LYS A 806 -3.83 -8.14 7.27
CA LYS A 806 -4.10 -7.98 8.70
C LYS A 806 -5.60 -7.92 8.96
N SER A 807 -6.00 -8.24 10.19
CA SER A 807 -7.35 -8.02 10.69
C SER A 807 -7.66 -6.51 10.69
N GLY A 808 -8.26 -5.99 9.62
CA GLY A 808 -8.75 -4.60 9.58
C GLY A 808 -9.77 -4.33 10.70
N ASN A 809 -9.98 -3.05 11.05
CA ASN A 809 -10.96 -2.68 12.06
C ASN A 809 -12.38 -2.82 11.48
N ASN A 810 -13.00 -4.00 11.58
CA ASN A 810 -14.33 -4.27 10.97
C ASN A 810 -15.46 -3.36 11.46
N ASP A 811 -15.32 -2.80 12.67
CA ASP A 811 -16.25 -1.80 13.20
C ASP A 811 -16.38 -0.62 12.22
N VAL A 812 -15.28 -0.24 11.53
CA VAL A 812 -15.25 0.83 10.53
C VAL A 812 -16.08 0.51 9.28
N LEU A 813 -16.14 -0.76 8.90
CA LEU A 813 -16.68 -1.21 7.60
C LEU A 813 -18.18 -1.53 7.63
N THR A 814 -18.77 -1.63 8.82
CA THR A 814 -20.18 -1.99 9.02
C THR A 814 -21.04 -0.87 9.61
N GLY A 815 -20.44 0.24 10.07
CA GLY A 815 -21.16 1.39 10.64
C GLY A 815 -21.55 2.47 9.62
N MET A 816 -22.13 3.57 10.09
CA MET A 816 -22.56 4.70 9.24
C MET A 816 -21.42 5.30 8.40
N ARG A 817 -20.16 5.20 8.86
CA ARG A 817 -18.98 5.65 8.10
C ARG A 817 -18.89 5.03 6.71
N SER A 818 -19.01 3.71 6.59
CA SER A 818 -18.91 3.03 5.30
C SER A 818 -20.09 3.36 4.38
N ALA A 819 -21.27 3.62 4.96
CA ALA A 819 -22.45 4.06 4.23
C ALA A 819 -22.26 5.44 3.58
N LEU A 820 -21.74 6.43 4.33
CA LEU A 820 -21.46 7.77 3.81
C LEU A 820 -20.42 7.72 2.67
N ALA A 821 -19.36 6.93 2.84
CA ALA A 821 -18.34 6.75 1.81
C ALA A 821 -18.89 6.05 0.56
N LEU A 822 -19.64 4.96 0.72
CA LEU A 822 -20.27 4.24 -0.38
C LEU A 822 -21.27 5.12 -1.14
N ALA A 823 -22.10 5.88 -0.42
CA ALA A 823 -23.05 6.82 -1.01
C ALA A 823 -22.36 7.84 -1.92
N LYS A 824 -21.29 8.49 -1.42
CA LYS A 824 -20.47 9.42 -2.20
C LYS A 824 -19.83 8.74 -3.42
N ALA A 825 -19.33 7.52 -3.28
CA ALA A 825 -18.74 6.78 -4.40
C ALA A 825 -19.79 6.48 -5.49
N MET A 826 -20.97 5.99 -5.11
CA MET A 826 -22.09 5.73 -6.04
C MET A 826 -22.52 7.00 -6.77
N MET A 827 -22.67 8.12 -6.04
CA MET A 827 -22.97 9.43 -6.62
C MET A 827 -21.91 9.84 -7.64
N THR A 828 -20.63 9.70 -7.30
CA THR A 828 -19.51 10.11 -8.15
C THR A 828 -19.48 9.31 -9.45
N PHE A 829 -19.51 7.97 -9.37
CA PHE A 829 -19.54 7.12 -10.56
C PHE A 829 -20.74 7.45 -11.46
N ILE A 830 -21.95 7.47 -10.91
CA ILE A 830 -23.17 7.70 -11.69
C ILE A 830 -23.26 9.12 -12.24
N SER A 831 -22.65 10.12 -11.60
CA SER A 831 -22.60 11.48 -12.14
C SER A 831 -21.68 11.64 -13.35
N HIS A 832 -20.70 10.75 -13.52
CA HIS A 832 -19.74 10.83 -14.63
C HIS A 832 -20.42 10.56 -15.99
N PRO A 833 -20.18 11.35 -17.05
CA PRO A 833 -20.87 11.21 -18.34
C PRO A 833 -20.65 9.86 -19.06
N ARG A 834 -19.52 9.19 -18.79
CA ARG A 834 -19.15 7.92 -19.43
C ARG A 834 -19.66 6.68 -18.69
N VAL A 835 -19.97 6.78 -17.41
CA VAL A 835 -20.38 5.62 -16.61
C VAL A 835 -21.88 5.39 -16.80
N ASP A 836 -22.33 4.18 -17.08
CA ASP A 836 -23.75 3.88 -17.30
C ASP A 836 -24.36 3.03 -16.19
N GLY A 837 -23.53 2.30 -15.45
CA GLY A 837 -23.95 1.52 -14.29
C GLY A 837 -22.81 1.16 -13.36
N ILE A 838 -23.18 0.65 -12.19
CA ILE A 838 -22.30 0.26 -11.10
C ILE A 838 -22.77 -1.07 -10.50
N THR A 839 -21.84 -1.94 -10.13
CA THR A 839 -22.10 -3.12 -9.32
C THR A 839 -21.48 -2.95 -7.95
N ILE A 840 -22.30 -3.01 -6.91
CA ILE A 840 -21.83 -2.97 -5.52
C ILE A 840 -21.24 -4.33 -5.15
N HIS A 841 -19.92 -4.45 -5.30
CA HIS A 841 -19.17 -5.66 -4.98
C HIS A 841 -19.24 -5.98 -3.49
N THR A 842 -19.35 -4.98 -2.62
CA THR A 842 -19.45 -5.19 -1.16
C THR A 842 -20.69 -5.96 -0.70
N PHE A 843 -21.69 -6.12 -1.58
CA PHE A 843 -22.81 -7.04 -1.35
C PHE A 843 -22.35 -8.50 -1.30
N THR A 844 -21.23 -8.81 -1.94
CA THR A 844 -20.77 -10.18 -2.15
C THR A 844 -20.03 -10.72 -0.93
N HIS A 845 -19.44 -9.82 -0.15
CA HIS A 845 -18.82 -10.10 1.14
C HIS A 845 -19.85 -10.43 2.23
N ALA A 846 -21.14 -10.52 1.89
CA ALA A 846 -22.20 -10.87 2.81
C ALA A 846 -21.94 -12.21 3.50
N GLY A 847 -21.53 -12.13 4.76
CA GLY A 847 -21.14 -13.28 5.55
C GLY A 847 -22.34 -14.07 6.03
N CYS A 848 -22.23 -15.40 5.97
CA CYS A 848 -23.01 -16.27 6.82
C CYS A 848 -22.34 -16.35 8.19
N VAL A 849 -23.14 -16.10 9.21
CA VAL A 849 -22.77 -16.09 10.61
C VAL A 849 -23.47 -17.26 11.28
N SER A 850 -22.72 -18.08 11.99
CA SER A 850 -23.23 -19.28 12.67
C SER A 850 -22.40 -19.55 13.90
N ARG A 851 -23.04 -19.58 15.07
CA ARG A 851 -22.38 -19.96 16.33
C ARG A 851 -22.12 -21.46 16.37
N GLN A 852 -23.06 -22.27 15.89
CA GLN A 852 -22.97 -23.73 15.89
C GLN A 852 -21.84 -24.23 14.99
N GLU A 853 -21.64 -23.57 13.84
CA GLU A 853 -20.57 -23.92 12.89
C GLU A 853 -19.26 -23.17 13.18
N ASN A 854 -19.21 -22.36 14.24
CA ASN A 854 -18.10 -21.47 14.58
C ASN A 854 -17.70 -20.54 13.41
N TRP A 855 -18.70 -19.97 12.75
CA TRP A 855 -18.57 -18.97 11.69
C TRP A 855 -18.92 -17.58 12.24
N PRO A 856 -17.99 -16.86 12.90
CA PRO A 856 -18.26 -15.49 13.28
C PRO A 856 -18.21 -14.55 12.08
N VAL A 857 -18.67 -13.31 12.25
CA VAL A 857 -18.46 -12.19 11.31
C VAL A 857 -16.97 -12.11 10.93
N SER A 858 -16.65 -12.19 9.63
CA SER A 858 -15.28 -12.29 9.11
C SER A 858 -14.93 -11.30 7.98
N PHE A 859 -13.62 -11.07 7.78
CA PHE A 859 -13.04 -9.99 6.97
C PHE A 859 -13.21 -10.12 5.45
N SER A 860 -13.66 -9.04 4.80
CA SER A 860 -13.11 -8.42 3.56
C SER A 860 -14.10 -7.35 3.06
N GLY A 861 -13.64 -6.12 2.82
CA GLY A 861 -14.48 -5.02 2.34
C GLY A 861 -15.64 -4.61 3.28
N CYS A 862 -16.35 -3.54 2.92
CA CYS A 862 -17.63 -3.20 3.53
C CYS A 862 -18.60 -4.38 3.33
N GLN A 863 -19.26 -4.83 4.40
CA GLN A 863 -20.27 -5.89 4.32
C GLN A 863 -21.63 -5.22 4.42
N THR A 864 -22.44 -5.33 3.37
CA THR A 864 -23.73 -4.62 3.30
C THR A 864 -24.85 -5.41 3.98
N VAL A 865 -24.78 -6.74 3.92
CA VAL A 865 -25.81 -7.64 4.49
C VAL A 865 -25.15 -8.87 5.12
N PHE A 866 -25.79 -9.45 6.11
CA PHE A 866 -25.37 -10.66 6.81
C PHE A 866 -26.52 -11.63 6.94
N TYR A 867 -26.21 -12.89 7.15
CA TYR A 867 -27.20 -13.88 7.52
C TYR A 867 -26.78 -14.67 8.72
N GLN A 868 -27.71 -14.82 9.63
CA GLN A 868 -27.51 -15.63 10.82
C GLN A 868 -28.23 -16.96 10.58
N LYS A 869 -27.44 -18.04 10.54
CA LYS A 869 -27.88 -19.36 10.09
C LYS A 869 -28.92 -19.98 11.01
N GLU A 870 -28.73 -19.89 12.32
CA GLU A 870 -29.59 -20.52 13.33
C GLU A 870 -30.99 -19.87 13.41
N GLN A 871 -31.05 -18.55 13.31
CA GLN A 871 -32.27 -17.75 13.33
C GLN A 871 -32.93 -17.64 11.96
N LYS A 872 -32.22 -18.00 10.88
CA LYS A 872 -32.65 -17.81 9.49
C LYS A 872 -33.06 -16.37 9.21
N LYS A 873 -32.23 -15.41 9.64
CA LYS A 873 -32.51 -13.97 9.48
C LYS A 873 -31.42 -13.30 8.66
N ILE A 874 -31.83 -12.35 7.82
CA ILE A 874 -30.93 -11.41 7.17
C ILE A 874 -30.86 -10.13 7.98
N PHE A 875 -29.65 -9.64 8.16
CA PHE A 875 -29.34 -8.38 8.79
C PHE A 875 -28.72 -7.43 7.77
N THR A 876 -29.14 -6.18 7.80
CA THR A 876 -28.69 -5.10 6.92
C THR A 876 -27.74 -4.18 7.70
N THR A 877 -26.79 -3.57 7.01
CA THR A 877 -25.96 -2.48 7.55
C THR A 877 -26.39 -1.14 6.95
N PRO A 878 -25.97 0.00 7.52
CA PRO A 878 -26.27 1.31 6.94
C PRO A 878 -25.79 1.44 5.49
N ALA A 879 -24.74 0.71 5.10
CA ALA A 879 -24.28 0.66 3.72
C ALA A 879 -25.32 0.03 2.78
N SER A 880 -26.04 -1.01 3.22
CA SER A 880 -27.19 -1.52 2.44
C SER A 880 -28.34 -0.52 2.35
N ASP A 881 -28.65 0.18 3.44
CA ASP A 881 -29.70 1.21 3.43
C ASP A 881 -29.34 2.38 2.50
N ALA A 882 -28.05 2.75 2.43
CA ALA A 882 -27.54 3.73 1.48
C ALA A 882 -27.75 3.30 0.01
N ILE A 883 -27.52 2.02 -0.32
CA ILE A 883 -27.77 1.47 -1.66
C ILE A 883 -29.27 1.55 -1.99
N VAL A 884 -30.14 1.15 -1.06
CA VAL A 884 -31.60 1.19 -1.23
C VAL A 884 -32.08 2.62 -1.47
N LEU A 885 -31.61 3.58 -0.67
CA LEU A 885 -31.95 4.99 -0.85
C LEU A 885 -31.45 5.53 -2.19
N PHE A 886 -30.23 5.20 -2.59
CA PHE A 886 -29.67 5.67 -3.85
C PHE A 886 -30.42 5.09 -5.06
N ASN A 887 -30.74 3.79 -5.04
CA ASN A 887 -31.55 3.16 -6.08
C ASN A 887 -32.96 3.76 -6.14
N ARG A 888 -33.59 4.04 -4.99
CA ARG A 888 -34.89 4.74 -4.93
C ARG A 888 -34.79 6.12 -5.58
N PHE A 889 -33.78 6.91 -5.24
CA PHE A 889 -33.54 8.22 -5.84
C PHE A 889 -33.41 8.14 -7.37
N LEU A 890 -32.68 7.15 -7.89
CA LEU A 890 -32.51 6.98 -9.33
C LEU A 890 -33.82 6.55 -10.03
N LYS A 891 -34.57 5.58 -9.47
CA LYS A 891 -35.87 5.11 -10.05
C LYS A 891 -36.95 6.19 -10.07
N ASP A 892 -36.96 7.05 -9.05
CA ASP A 892 -37.89 8.18 -8.96
C ASP A 892 -37.45 9.38 -9.82
N SER A 893 -36.30 9.27 -10.50
CA SER A 893 -35.73 10.28 -11.39
C SER A 893 -35.74 9.83 -12.85
N ALA A 894 -35.53 10.76 -13.79
CA ALA A 894 -35.39 10.46 -15.23
C ALA A 894 -34.02 10.88 -15.78
N LYS A 895 -33.54 12.05 -15.36
CA LYS A 895 -32.22 12.58 -15.73
C LYS A 895 -31.52 13.22 -14.54
N LEU A 896 -30.20 13.09 -14.50
CA LEU A 896 -29.34 13.92 -13.65
C LEU A 896 -29.25 15.31 -14.26
N ILE A 897 -29.21 16.34 -13.41
CA ILE A 897 -29.13 17.74 -13.81
C ILE A 897 -27.98 18.44 -13.08
N LYS A 898 -27.53 19.56 -13.65
CA LYS A 898 -26.48 20.37 -13.05
C LYS A 898 -26.94 21.00 -11.74
N TYR A 899 -26.03 21.05 -10.76
CA TYR A 899 -26.24 21.74 -9.49
C TYR A 899 -25.15 22.80 -9.30
N GLU A 900 -25.54 24.07 -9.23
CA GLU A 900 -24.61 25.21 -9.32
C GLU A 900 -24.36 25.93 -8.00
N GLN A 901 -25.03 25.54 -6.91
CA GLN A 901 -24.84 26.21 -5.63
C GLN A 901 -23.51 25.82 -4.97
N THR A 902 -22.96 26.77 -4.20
CA THR A 902 -21.67 26.65 -3.51
C THR A 902 -21.67 25.49 -2.52
N ALA A 903 -20.60 24.70 -2.55
CA ALA A 903 -20.43 23.55 -1.65
C ALA A 903 -20.28 24.02 -0.20
N LEU A 904 -21.08 23.46 0.69
CA LEU A 904 -20.87 23.58 2.14
C LEU A 904 -19.89 22.48 2.57
N PRO A 905 -18.93 22.75 3.47
CA PRO A 905 -17.99 21.74 3.94
C PRO A 905 -18.69 20.48 4.45
N GLY A 906 -18.28 19.31 3.93
CA GLY A 906 -18.85 18.01 4.32
C GLY A 906 -20.20 17.67 3.71
N LEU A 907 -20.78 18.53 2.86
CA LEU A 907 -22.04 18.28 2.16
C LEU A 907 -21.81 17.97 0.68
N GLN A 908 -22.19 16.76 0.26
CA GLN A 908 -22.16 16.34 -1.14
C GLN A 908 -23.58 16.22 -1.69
N ILE A 909 -23.83 16.71 -2.90
CA ILE A 909 -25.17 16.77 -3.51
C ILE A 909 -25.12 16.26 -4.95
N LEU A 910 -26.08 15.40 -5.31
CA LEU A 910 -26.38 15.01 -6.68
C LEU A 910 -27.83 15.39 -6.99
N ALA A 911 -28.05 16.15 -8.06
CA ALA A 911 -29.37 16.62 -8.46
C ALA A 911 -29.93 15.82 -9.64
N ALA A 912 -31.24 15.59 -9.62
CA ALA A 912 -31.96 14.90 -10.67
C ALA A 912 -33.36 15.49 -10.87
N GLU A 913 -33.99 15.16 -11.99
CA GLU A 913 -35.31 15.63 -12.38
C GLU A 913 -36.14 14.51 -13.02
N LYS A 914 -37.45 14.55 -12.78
CA LYS A 914 -38.45 13.79 -13.52
C LYS A 914 -39.73 14.61 -13.62
N ASN A 915 -40.22 14.83 -14.84
CA ASN A 915 -41.45 15.59 -15.13
C ASN A 915 -41.47 16.99 -14.46
N GLY A 916 -40.34 17.72 -14.52
CA GLY A 916 -40.22 19.05 -13.89
C GLY A 916 -40.03 19.05 -12.37
N ILE A 917 -40.20 17.91 -11.70
CA ILE A 917 -39.99 17.77 -10.25
C ILE A 917 -38.50 17.50 -9.99
N LYS A 918 -37.87 18.38 -9.19
CA LYS A 918 -36.46 18.27 -8.83
C LYS A 918 -36.28 17.44 -7.57
N ARG A 919 -35.23 16.61 -7.59
CA ARG A 919 -34.86 15.72 -6.49
C ARG A 919 -33.37 15.83 -6.24
N TYR A 920 -32.97 15.66 -4.99
CA TYR A 920 -31.57 15.73 -4.58
C TYR A 920 -31.22 14.55 -3.70
N PHE A 921 -30.09 13.93 -4.00
CA PHE A 921 -29.44 12.98 -3.12
C PHE A 921 -28.29 13.70 -2.41
N ALA A 922 -28.41 13.88 -1.10
CA ALA A 922 -27.49 14.69 -0.30
C ALA A 922 -26.87 13.91 0.85
N VAL A 923 -25.55 13.97 0.97
CA VAL A 923 -24.78 13.29 2.02
C VAL A 923 -24.13 14.35 2.91
N ASN A 924 -24.57 14.46 4.16
CA ASN A 924 -23.94 15.28 5.19
C ASN A 924 -22.96 14.41 5.99
N SER A 925 -21.67 14.63 5.79
CA SER A 925 -20.59 13.92 6.51
C SER A 925 -20.14 14.65 7.78
N SER A 926 -20.70 15.83 8.09
CA SER A 926 -20.30 16.61 9.25
C SER A 926 -21.00 16.14 10.54
N SER A 927 -20.38 16.46 11.67
CA SER A 927 -20.95 16.24 13.01
C SER A 927 -22.04 17.26 13.37
N ALA A 928 -22.28 18.26 12.52
CA ALA A 928 -23.29 19.28 12.70
C ALA A 928 -24.45 19.08 11.71
N ALA A 929 -25.63 19.57 12.09
CA ALA A 929 -26.73 19.66 11.15
C ALA A 929 -26.42 20.75 10.11
N VAL A 930 -26.72 20.47 8.85
CA VAL A 930 -26.43 21.39 7.73
C VAL A 930 -27.73 21.82 7.07
N LYS A 931 -27.94 23.13 6.93
CA LYS A 931 -29.11 23.66 6.22
C LYS A 931 -28.95 23.41 4.72
N PHE A 932 -29.84 22.60 4.15
CA PHE A 932 -29.95 22.44 2.72
C PHE A 932 -30.31 23.80 2.09
N PRO A 933 -29.61 24.21 1.02
CA PRO A 933 -29.66 25.58 0.52
C PRO A 933 -30.89 25.90 -0.35
N CYS A 934 -31.98 25.15 -0.19
CA CYS A 934 -33.32 25.47 -0.70
C CYS A 934 -34.32 25.54 0.46
N ALA A 935 -35.18 26.56 0.46
CA ALA A 935 -36.12 26.83 1.55
C ALA A 935 -37.42 25.99 1.50
N ALA A 936 -37.80 25.48 0.32
CA ALA A 936 -39.08 24.79 0.11
C ALA A 936 -38.86 23.28 -0.05
N VAL A 937 -38.68 22.56 1.07
CA VAL A 937 -38.60 21.09 1.06
C VAL A 937 -39.99 20.51 1.25
N GLU A 938 -40.56 19.91 0.20
CA GLU A 938 -41.89 19.26 0.29
C GLU A 938 -41.82 17.97 1.12
N LYS A 939 -40.75 17.20 0.87
CA LYS A 939 -40.48 15.92 1.53
C LYS A 939 -38.99 15.66 1.59
N ARG A 940 -38.55 15.08 2.69
CA ARG A 940 -37.21 14.53 2.88
C ARG A 940 -37.31 13.11 3.40
N VAL A 941 -36.51 12.20 2.84
CA VAL A 941 -36.30 10.84 3.36
C VAL A 941 -34.85 10.76 3.83
N THR A 942 -34.63 10.41 5.09
CA THR A 942 -33.31 10.53 5.73
C THR A 942 -32.91 9.24 6.44
N LEU A 943 -31.69 8.77 6.17
CA LEU A 943 -30.93 7.85 7.02
C LEU A 943 -29.90 8.68 7.79
N ALA A 944 -29.94 8.68 9.12
CA ALA A 944 -29.04 9.49 9.95
C ALA A 944 -28.62 8.75 11.22
N ALA A 945 -27.39 9.00 11.67
CA ALA A 945 -26.87 8.43 12.90
C ALA A 945 -26.27 9.50 13.80
N ASP A 946 -26.26 9.24 15.12
CA ASP A 946 -25.62 10.13 16.09
C ASP A 946 -24.08 10.07 16.02
N SER A 947 -23.54 8.96 15.51
CA SER A 947 -22.09 8.76 15.33
C SER A 947 -21.75 7.95 14.08
N LEU A 948 -20.48 7.99 13.70
CA LEU A 948 -19.94 7.29 12.54
C LEU A 948 -19.79 5.78 12.79
N GLU A 949 -19.62 5.41 14.05
CA GLU A 949 -19.53 4.03 14.56
C GLU A 949 -20.91 3.46 14.95
N SER A 950 -21.98 4.23 14.77
CA SER A 950 -23.33 3.72 14.98
C SER A 950 -23.53 2.48 14.11
N THR A 951 -24.10 1.43 14.72
CA THR A 951 -24.38 0.12 14.13
C THR A 951 -23.14 -0.71 13.73
N SER A 952 -21.94 -0.32 14.14
CA SER A 952 -20.72 -1.08 13.89
C SER A 952 -20.80 -2.48 14.53
N LEU A 953 -20.60 -3.51 13.71
CA LEU A 953 -20.55 -4.90 14.14
C LEU A 953 -19.14 -5.27 14.56
N LYS A 954 -19.02 -5.78 15.79
CA LYS A 954 -17.76 -6.25 16.32
C LYS A 954 -17.28 -7.49 15.55
N TYR A 955 -16.03 -7.47 15.10
CA TYR A 955 -15.37 -8.66 14.56
C TYR A 955 -15.43 -9.83 15.54
N GLY A 956 -15.63 -11.05 15.04
CA GLY A 956 -15.69 -12.24 15.89
C GLY A 956 -17.06 -12.47 16.55
N SER A 957 -18.02 -11.56 16.36
CA SER A 957 -19.39 -11.73 16.87
C SER A 957 -20.19 -12.75 16.05
N PHE A 958 -21.22 -13.33 16.69
CA PHE A 958 -22.12 -14.33 16.10
C PHE A 958 -23.55 -13.81 15.87
N LEU A 959 -23.83 -12.55 16.21
CA LEU A 959 -25.14 -11.90 16.04
C LEU A 959 -26.29 -12.69 16.71
N ASP A 960 -26.07 -13.16 17.94
CA ASP A 960 -27.05 -14.02 18.62
C ASP A 960 -28.27 -13.23 19.10
N GLN A 961 -28.14 -11.93 19.32
CA GLN A 961 -29.20 -11.08 19.85
C GLN A 961 -29.61 -10.00 18.85
N PRO A 962 -30.91 -9.69 18.69
CA PRO A 962 -31.37 -8.59 17.85
C PRO A 962 -30.73 -7.23 18.21
N GLN A 963 -30.43 -7.00 19.50
CA GLN A 963 -29.74 -5.80 19.97
C GLN A 963 -28.25 -5.70 19.55
N ASP A 964 -27.66 -6.77 19.02
CA ASP A 964 -26.31 -6.73 18.44
C ASP A 964 -26.26 -5.88 17.15
N LEU A 965 -27.42 -5.54 16.59
CA LEU A 965 -27.59 -4.65 15.45
C LEU A 965 -28.49 -3.47 15.82
N ILE A 966 -27.87 -2.31 16.05
CA ILE A 966 -28.61 -1.06 16.11
C ILE A 966 -29.15 -0.81 14.68
N LYS A 967 -30.47 -0.79 14.50
CA LYS A 967 -31.07 -0.38 13.22
C LYS A 967 -31.19 1.14 13.20
N ILE A 968 -30.65 1.77 12.17
CA ILE A 968 -30.97 3.17 11.89
C ILE A 968 -32.30 3.20 11.13
N GLU A 969 -33.28 3.91 11.68
CA GLU A 969 -34.55 4.10 10.99
C GLU A 969 -34.44 5.16 9.89
N ILE A 970 -35.00 4.85 8.73
CA ILE A 970 -35.21 5.83 7.67
C ILE A 970 -36.44 6.65 8.03
N LYS A 971 -36.25 7.96 8.24
CA LYS A 971 -37.30 8.89 8.68
C LYS A 971 -37.75 9.81 7.55
N GLU A 972 -39.02 10.19 7.57
CA GLU A 972 -39.55 11.24 6.69
C GLU A 972 -39.65 12.58 7.44
N GLY A 973 -39.36 13.68 6.75
CA GLY A 973 -39.46 15.03 7.28
C GLY A 973 -39.80 16.05 6.20
N ARG A 974 -39.98 17.31 6.60
CA ARG A 974 -40.27 18.44 5.68
C ARG A 974 -39.35 19.65 5.90
N ASP A 975 -38.41 19.55 6.83
CA ASP A 975 -37.48 20.63 7.12
C ASP A 975 -36.25 20.57 6.20
N SER A 976 -35.63 21.73 5.99
CA SER A 976 -34.40 21.85 5.21
C SER A 976 -33.14 21.58 6.03
N LEU A 977 -33.23 21.09 7.27
CA LEU A 977 -32.08 20.91 8.17
C LEU A 977 -31.61 19.45 8.16
N LEU A 978 -30.56 19.16 7.38
CA LEU A 978 -30.02 17.82 7.24
C LEU A 978 -29.29 17.40 8.53
N PRO A 979 -29.66 16.29 9.18
CA PRO A 979 -29.01 15.86 10.42
C PRO A 979 -27.51 15.59 10.22
N PRO A 980 -26.71 15.59 11.31
CA PRO A 980 -25.34 15.07 11.28
C PRO A 980 -25.28 13.66 10.67
N PHE A 981 -24.16 13.32 10.05
CA PHE A 981 -23.87 11.97 9.51
C PHE A 981 -25.08 11.33 8.81
N SER A 982 -25.59 11.98 7.76
CA SER A 982 -26.86 11.61 7.14
C SER A 982 -26.80 11.48 5.62
N ILE A 983 -27.67 10.63 5.10
CA ILE A 983 -27.97 10.42 3.67
C ILE A 983 -29.43 10.77 3.45
N ASN A 984 -29.69 11.65 2.48
CA ASN A 984 -31.00 12.29 2.32
C ASN A 984 -31.46 12.24 0.87
N ILE A 985 -32.74 11.92 0.66
CA ILE A 985 -33.46 12.21 -0.58
C ILE A 985 -34.37 13.41 -0.31
N ILE A 986 -34.22 14.48 -1.07
CA ILE A 986 -34.96 15.72 -0.91
C ILE A 986 -35.81 15.94 -2.15
N PHE A 987 -37.09 16.19 -1.96
CA PHE A 987 -38.08 16.48 -2.99
C PHE A 987 -38.46 17.97 -2.89
N LEU A 988 -38.34 18.68 -4.01
CA LEU A 988 -38.77 20.08 -4.17
C LEU A 988 -39.97 20.19 -5.09
#